data_AF-A0A067JRE0-F1
#
_entry.id   AF-A0A067JRE0-F1
#
_cell.length_a   1.000
_cell.length_b   1.000
_cell.length_c   1.000
_cell.angle_alpha   90.00
_cell.angle_beta   90.00
_cell.angle_gamma   90.00
#
_symmetry.space_group_name_H-M   'P 1'
#
loop_
_entity.id
_entity.type
_entity.pdbx_description
1 polymer ?
#
loop_
_entity_poly.entity_id
_entity_poly.type
_entity_poly.pdbx_seq_one_letter_code
_entity_poly.pdbx_strand_id
1 'polypeptide(L)'
;MPTASAAQTHRPMDLFSRLSSPDLEIKLKALREVKNQIIGNRTKKLSFLKLGAVPVVSSILAAAIDEADSQLADGVNVTDKNSNYINNIIVQSAAAIGSFACGFDAGVRAVLDAGTLPYLTRLLSSSDEKVVDAGARSLRMIYQSKLTPKYEFLHDKKMEFLLSLLNSESENVNGLGASIITHSCETSSEQKALYDAGALKKLLGLLKGSMSQRDASLESLAAVFRNNPEIISIFLGPESGRALSSIVGLTKDRFSKTRLLACMCLIVIRNSSPCYLKDIGTKTKLVYLLLELLDDPGQVGDEAPFVFKSLIMDKEDLQKLAFEANALDKFWDHLQNRQLHSKRLQGILLALADLCSRLECCRSRFLSLEVLNSVTDALTHDSADVRAAACICIKSVARSIKNLCAGFFMNERLVIRLVQLLNDPLVSVQVAALGAISNIVVDFTTRKSTFVQCGGVKHLIQLSKSMDSTVRSNALWALKNMLFLADDRCKEGIFMELSASLLASLIRDDDPFVQEQALALVRNLIDGCISSMEFVFAENGIILDAVGKQLESASKAEIGIQGMYVLGNIASGNEFHKEAVMHQLVPQVDDETKSFIIKFLQSDDSRLRTAAVWAVVNLTFPSCPGAFNRLVKLRNAGIVPQIRNMVNDPCLDVKLRVRTVLSQAMTFGDGIA
;
A
#
# COMPACT_ATOMS: atom_id res chain seq x y z
N MET A 1 -25.81 -53.22 23.90
CA MET A 1 -25.22 -51.88 24.05
C MET A 1 -23.70 -52.00 24.23
N PRO A 2 -22.88 -51.09 23.70
CA PRO A 2 -23.13 -50.12 22.64
C PRO A 2 -22.41 -50.49 21.33
N THR A 3 -23.05 -50.10 20.24
CA THR A 3 -22.61 -50.21 18.83
C THR A 3 -21.76 -48.99 18.45
N ALA A 4 -20.62 -49.22 17.79
CA ALA A 4 -19.87 -48.18 17.10
C ALA A 4 -19.63 -48.63 15.64
N SER A 5 -20.39 -48.04 14.71
CA SER A 5 -20.23 -48.29 13.28
C SER A 5 -18.95 -47.61 12.77
N ALA A 6 -18.04 -48.40 12.24
CA ALA A 6 -16.87 -47.91 11.51
C ALA A 6 -17.31 -47.15 10.25
N ALA A 7 -16.91 -45.88 10.13
CA ALA A 7 -17.09 -45.08 8.93
C ALA A 7 -16.19 -45.63 7.80
N GLN A 8 -16.80 -46.22 6.77
CA GLN A 8 -16.11 -46.60 5.54
C GLN A 8 -15.59 -45.34 4.84
N THR A 9 -14.27 -45.19 4.77
CA THR A 9 -13.58 -44.16 3.99
C THR A 9 -13.44 -44.65 2.55
N HIS A 10 -14.41 -44.33 1.69
CA HIS A 10 -14.33 -44.64 0.25
C HIS A 10 -13.23 -43.80 -0.43
N ARG A 11 -12.46 -44.41 -1.34
CA ARG A 11 -11.37 -43.74 -2.08
C ARG A 11 -11.92 -42.66 -3.03
N PRO A 12 -11.22 -41.54 -3.27
CA PRO A 12 -11.68 -40.47 -4.18
C PRO A 12 -12.03 -40.95 -5.59
N MET A 13 -11.35 -41.96 -6.11
CA MET A 13 -11.62 -42.54 -7.44
C MET A 13 -12.98 -43.25 -7.54
N ASP A 14 -13.44 -43.86 -6.45
CA ASP A 14 -14.77 -44.49 -6.34
C ASP A 14 -15.89 -43.43 -6.31
N LEU A 15 -15.56 -42.18 -5.98
CA LEU A 15 -16.51 -41.07 -5.97
C LEU A 15 -16.82 -40.56 -7.38
N PHE A 16 -15.83 -40.56 -8.29
CA PHE A 16 -16.01 -40.10 -9.67
C PHE A 16 -16.88 -41.06 -10.51
N SER A 17 -16.75 -42.37 -10.30
CA SER A 17 -17.63 -43.36 -10.91
C SER A 17 -19.07 -43.16 -10.47
N ARG A 18 -19.30 -42.89 -9.18
CA ARG A 18 -20.63 -42.58 -8.62
C ARG A 18 -21.20 -41.25 -9.10
N LEU A 19 -20.38 -40.21 -9.29
CA LEU A 19 -20.79 -38.95 -9.91
C LEU A 19 -21.22 -39.12 -11.37
N SER A 20 -20.62 -40.09 -12.07
CA SER A 20 -20.92 -40.42 -13.47
C SER A 20 -22.07 -41.43 -13.61
N SER A 21 -22.67 -41.88 -12.51
CA SER A 21 -23.75 -42.87 -12.52
C SER A 21 -25.00 -42.32 -13.24
N PRO A 22 -25.70 -43.15 -14.05
CA PRO A 22 -27.01 -42.77 -14.60
C PRO A 22 -28.11 -42.71 -13.52
N ASP A 23 -27.89 -43.37 -12.37
CA ASP A 23 -28.81 -43.34 -11.23
C ASP A 23 -28.75 -42.00 -10.49
N LEU A 24 -29.88 -41.27 -10.49
CA LEU A 24 -30.01 -39.94 -9.87
C LEU A 24 -29.77 -39.97 -8.35
N GLU A 25 -30.13 -41.05 -7.65
CA GLU A 25 -29.96 -41.17 -6.21
C GLU A 25 -28.48 -41.39 -5.84
N ILE A 26 -27.79 -42.26 -6.60
CA ILE A 26 -26.35 -42.49 -6.43
C ILE A 26 -25.57 -41.20 -6.70
N LYS A 27 -25.92 -40.50 -7.79
CA LYS A 27 -25.31 -39.23 -8.17
C LYS A 27 -25.52 -38.15 -7.11
N LEU A 28 -26.75 -38.01 -6.60
CA LEU A 28 -27.09 -37.07 -5.53
C LEU A 28 -26.32 -37.36 -4.23
N LYS A 29 -26.20 -38.63 -3.84
CA LYS A 29 -25.40 -39.06 -2.68
C LYS A 29 -23.92 -38.71 -2.86
N ALA A 30 -23.37 -38.93 -4.05
CA ALA A 30 -21.98 -38.59 -4.36
C ALA A 30 -21.72 -37.07 -4.30
N LEU A 31 -22.62 -36.23 -4.84
CA LEU A 31 -22.51 -34.77 -4.75
C LEU A 31 -22.52 -34.25 -3.31
N ARG A 32 -23.42 -34.80 -2.47
CA ARG A 32 -23.45 -34.47 -1.03
C ARG A 32 -22.16 -34.85 -0.34
N GLU A 33 -21.62 -36.01 -0.68
CA GLU A 33 -20.37 -36.51 -0.12
C GLU A 33 -19.18 -35.61 -0.51
N VAL A 34 -19.04 -35.24 -1.80
CA VAL A 34 -18.01 -34.27 -2.26
C VAL A 34 -18.08 -33.00 -1.43
N LYS A 35 -19.25 -32.36 -1.37
CA LYS A 35 -19.48 -31.11 -0.64
C LYS A 35 -19.07 -31.25 0.83
N ASN A 36 -19.55 -32.29 1.51
CA ASN A 36 -19.27 -32.49 2.94
C ASN A 36 -17.79 -32.76 3.21
N GLN A 37 -17.06 -33.38 2.28
CA GLN A 37 -15.63 -33.61 2.43
C GLN A 37 -14.79 -32.34 2.26
N ILE A 38 -15.25 -31.36 1.46
CA ILE A 38 -14.46 -30.16 1.13
C ILE A 38 -14.80 -28.93 1.99
N ILE A 39 -15.96 -28.91 2.66
CA ILE A 39 -16.35 -27.80 3.53
C ILE A 39 -15.28 -27.56 4.61
N GLY A 40 -14.80 -26.31 4.68
CA GLY A 40 -13.81 -25.88 5.67
C GLY A 40 -12.39 -26.46 5.51
N ASN A 41 -12.13 -27.35 4.53
CA ASN A 41 -10.87 -28.07 4.41
C ASN A 41 -10.11 -27.73 3.11
N ARG A 42 -9.16 -26.78 3.19
CA ARG A 42 -8.36 -26.34 2.04
C ARG A 42 -7.56 -27.46 1.38
N THR A 43 -6.98 -28.37 2.15
CA THR A 43 -6.17 -29.50 1.63
C THR A 43 -7.02 -30.46 0.81
N LYS A 44 -8.22 -30.80 1.31
CA LYS A 44 -9.16 -31.64 0.57
C LYS A 44 -9.68 -30.94 -0.68
N LYS A 45 -10.04 -29.64 -0.59
CA LYS A 45 -10.40 -28.83 -1.78
C LYS A 45 -9.32 -28.97 -2.86
N LEU A 46 -8.05 -28.71 -2.52
CA LEU A 46 -6.94 -28.79 -3.47
C LEU A 46 -6.77 -30.20 -4.07
N SER A 47 -6.92 -31.25 -3.26
CA SER A 47 -6.86 -32.65 -3.73
C SER A 47 -7.94 -32.94 -4.77
N PHE A 48 -9.20 -32.60 -4.48
CA PHE A 48 -10.32 -32.79 -5.41
C PHE A 48 -10.19 -31.91 -6.67
N LEU A 49 -9.64 -30.71 -6.55
CA LEU A 49 -9.30 -29.86 -7.70
C LEU A 49 -8.32 -30.56 -8.65
N LYS A 50 -7.24 -31.15 -8.12
CA LYS A 50 -6.24 -31.88 -8.92
C LYS A 50 -6.82 -33.12 -9.62
N LEU A 51 -7.87 -33.70 -9.06
CA LEU A 51 -8.59 -34.83 -9.66
C LEU A 51 -9.64 -34.39 -10.69
N GLY A 52 -9.78 -33.10 -10.99
CA GLY A 52 -10.76 -32.61 -11.96
C GLY A 52 -12.21 -32.62 -11.48
N ALA A 53 -12.45 -32.54 -10.16
CA ALA A 53 -13.81 -32.59 -9.61
C ALA A 53 -14.70 -31.41 -10.06
N VAL A 54 -14.13 -30.21 -10.19
CA VAL A 54 -14.91 -29.00 -10.51
C VAL A 54 -15.52 -29.07 -11.92
N PRO A 55 -14.76 -29.38 -13.00
CA PRO A 55 -15.36 -29.60 -14.33
C PRO A 55 -16.47 -30.66 -14.34
N VAL A 56 -16.29 -31.78 -13.63
CA VAL A 56 -17.30 -32.85 -13.56
C VAL A 56 -18.58 -32.40 -12.86
N VAL A 57 -18.46 -31.69 -11.73
CA VAL A 57 -19.65 -31.15 -11.04
C VAL A 57 -20.32 -30.07 -11.89
N SER A 58 -19.54 -29.25 -12.62
CA SER A 58 -20.06 -28.25 -13.55
C SER A 58 -20.85 -28.89 -14.70
N SER A 59 -20.34 -29.98 -15.29
CA SER A 59 -21.06 -30.69 -16.35
C SER A 59 -22.34 -31.36 -15.85
N ILE A 60 -22.33 -31.90 -14.62
CA ILE A 60 -23.54 -32.44 -13.99
C ILE A 60 -24.58 -31.33 -13.77
N LEU A 61 -24.14 -30.15 -13.32
CA LEU A 61 -25.02 -29.00 -13.14
C LEU A 61 -25.65 -28.58 -14.48
N ALA A 62 -24.84 -28.43 -15.53
CA ALA A 62 -25.32 -28.04 -16.85
C ALA A 62 -26.36 -29.04 -17.39
N ALA A 63 -26.05 -30.34 -17.36
CA ALA A 63 -26.95 -31.39 -17.82
C ALA A 63 -28.28 -31.42 -17.03
N ALA A 64 -28.22 -31.22 -15.71
CA ALA A 64 -29.42 -31.19 -14.87
C ALA A 64 -30.30 -29.94 -15.13
N ILE A 65 -29.69 -28.80 -15.47
CA ILE A 65 -30.44 -27.60 -15.88
C ILE A 65 -31.14 -27.85 -17.22
N ASP A 66 -30.43 -28.38 -18.21
CA ASP A 66 -31.01 -28.67 -19.53
C ASP A 66 -32.16 -29.69 -19.42
N GLU A 67 -32.02 -30.71 -18.57
CA GLU A 67 -33.06 -31.71 -18.29
C GLU A 67 -34.28 -31.06 -17.62
N ALA A 68 -34.09 -30.18 -16.63
CA ALA A 68 -35.18 -29.45 -16.00
C ALA A 68 -35.94 -28.54 -16.98
N ASP A 69 -35.21 -27.83 -17.85
CA ASP A 69 -35.81 -26.95 -18.86
C ASP A 69 -36.61 -27.75 -19.90
N SER A 70 -36.12 -28.93 -20.30
CA SER A 70 -36.86 -29.82 -21.21
C SER A 70 -38.18 -30.33 -20.62
N GLN A 71 -38.21 -30.62 -19.31
CA GLN A 71 -39.42 -31.10 -18.63
C GLN A 71 -40.49 -30.02 -18.49
N LEU A 72 -40.11 -28.74 -18.45
CA LEU A 72 -41.03 -27.61 -18.46
C LEU A 72 -41.65 -27.37 -19.85
N ALA A 73 -40.93 -27.68 -20.93
CA ALA A 73 -41.38 -27.47 -22.30
C ALA A 73 -42.39 -28.53 -22.79
N ASP A 74 -42.28 -29.78 -22.33
CA ASP A 74 -43.09 -30.90 -22.84
C ASP A 74 -44.49 -31.03 -22.22
N GLY A 75 -44.84 -30.25 -21.18
CA GLY A 75 -46.21 -30.24 -20.60
C GLY A 75 -46.69 -31.59 -20.04
N VAL A 76 -45.81 -32.59 -19.94
CA VAL A 76 -46.12 -33.93 -19.44
C VAL A 76 -46.08 -33.89 -17.92
N ASN A 77 -47.13 -34.42 -17.27
CA ASN A 77 -47.15 -34.75 -15.85
C ASN A 77 -46.11 -35.85 -15.55
N VAL A 78 -44.83 -35.49 -15.56
CA VAL A 78 -43.76 -36.33 -15.00
C VAL A 78 -44.03 -36.44 -13.51
N THR A 79 -44.01 -37.67 -12.98
CA THR A 79 -44.23 -37.92 -11.56
C THR A 79 -43.37 -36.97 -10.71
N ASP A 80 -44.01 -36.24 -9.81
CA ASP A 80 -43.48 -35.19 -8.90
C ASP A 80 -42.12 -35.55 -8.26
N LYS A 81 -41.84 -36.86 -8.14
CA LYS A 81 -40.59 -37.44 -7.65
C LYS A 81 -39.36 -37.15 -8.52
N ASN A 82 -39.45 -37.25 -9.85
CA ASN A 82 -38.28 -37.12 -10.75
C ASN A 82 -37.82 -35.66 -10.87
N SER A 83 -38.76 -34.73 -11.03
CA SER A 83 -38.49 -33.29 -11.01
C SER A 83 -37.82 -32.88 -9.69
N ASN A 84 -38.30 -33.39 -8.56
CA ASN A 84 -37.68 -33.16 -7.26
C ASN A 84 -36.25 -33.72 -7.17
N TYR A 85 -35.96 -34.90 -7.76
CA TYR A 85 -34.59 -35.44 -7.81
C TYR A 85 -33.64 -34.56 -8.63
N ILE A 86 -34.09 -34.04 -9.78
CA ILE A 86 -33.30 -33.15 -10.64
C ILE A 86 -33.02 -31.83 -9.92
N ASN A 87 -34.04 -31.21 -9.30
CA ASN A 87 -33.84 -29.99 -8.50
C ASN A 87 -32.86 -30.23 -7.34
N ASN A 88 -32.94 -31.38 -6.68
CA ASN A 88 -31.98 -31.75 -5.64
C ASN A 88 -30.54 -31.91 -6.18
N ILE A 89 -30.37 -32.45 -7.39
CA ILE A 89 -29.06 -32.54 -8.04
C ILE A 89 -28.52 -31.15 -8.38
N ILE A 90 -29.34 -30.26 -8.93
CA ILE A 90 -28.98 -28.86 -9.20
C ILE A 90 -28.51 -28.18 -7.90
N VAL A 91 -29.33 -28.27 -6.84
CA VAL A 91 -29.03 -27.68 -5.54
C VAL A 91 -27.70 -28.20 -4.96
N GLN A 92 -27.46 -29.52 -4.99
CA GLN A 92 -26.22 -30.07 -4.44
C GLN A 92 -25.00 -29.77 -5.32
N SER A 93 -25.17 -29.72 -6.64
CA SER A 93 -24.10 -29.36 -7.57
C SER A 93 -23.67 -27.91 -7.37
N ALA A 94 -24.63 -26.97 -7.35
CA ALA A 94 -24.37 -25.57 -7.05
C ALA A 94 -23.68 -25.43 -5.68
N ALA A 95 -24.22 -26.05 -4.63
CA ALA A 95 -23.62 -26.00 -3.30
C ALA A 95 -22.18 -26.56 -3.24
N ALA A 96 -21.88 -27.62 -3.99
CA ALA A 96 -20.53 -28.15 -4.11
C ALA A 96 -19.59 -27.17 -4.81
N ILE A 97 -20.03 -26.55 -5.92
CA ILE A 97 -19.29 -25.51 -6.65
C ILE A 97 -18.97 -24.31 -5.73
N GLY A 98 -19.98 -23.77 -5.03
CA GLY A 98 -19.78 -22.71 -4.06
C GLY A 98 -18.80 -23.10 -2.95
N SER A 99 -18.88 -24.35 -2.47
CA SER A 99 -17.96 -24.88 -1.46
C SER A 99 -16.52 -24.98 -1.97
N PHE A 100 -16.29 -25.33 -3.23
CA PHE A 100 -14.95 -25.29 -3.83
C PHE A 100 -14.38 -23.87 -3.86
N ALA A 101 -15.19 -22.88 -4.24
CA ALA A 101 -14.81 -21.48 -4.34
C ALA A 101 -14.58 -20.77 -2.97
N CYS A 102 -15.40 -21.11 -1.96
CA CYS A 102 -15.46 -20.39 -0.69
C CYS A 102 -14.09 -20.19 -0.02
N GLY A 103 -13.60 -18.94 0.02
CA GLY A 103 -12.35 -18.53 0.69
C GLY A 103 -11.08 -19.18 0.12
N PHE A 104 -11.11 -19.59 -1.16
CA PHE A 104 -10.02 -20.32 -1.81
C PHE A 104 -9.88 -19.96 -3.30
N ASP A 105 -8.94 -19.07 -3.61
CA ASP A 105 -8.75 -18.52 -4.97
C ASP A 105 -8.46 -19.58 -6.04
N ALA A 106 -7.72 -20.65 -5.72
CA ALA A 106 -7.53 -21.75 -6.67
C ALA A 106 -8.86 -22.46 -7.00
N GLY A 107 -9.78 -22.54 -6.04
CA GLY A 107 -11.14 -23.01 -6.22
C GLY A 107 -11.94 -22.11 -7.15
N VAL A 108 -11.90 -20.79 -6.92
CA VAL A 108 -12.56 -19.81 -7.78
C VAL A 108 -12.05 -19.92 -9.22
N ARG A 109 -10.73 -19.96 -9.41
CA ARG A 109 -10.13 -20.12 -10.75
C ARG A 109 -10.65 -21.37 -11.45
N ALA A 110 -10.65 -22.52 -10.78
CA ALA A 110 -11.15 -23.76 -11.37
C ALA A 110 -12.64 -23.69 -11.77
N VAL A 111 -13.46 -22.97 -10.99
CA VAL A 111 -14.88 -22.75 -11.30
C VAL A 111 -15.06 -21.83 -12.52
N LEU A 112 -14.23 -20.80 -12.65
CA LEU A 112 -14.24 -19.91 -13.82
C LEU A 112 -13.76 -20.63 -15.08
N ASP A 113 -12.66 -21.39 -14.99
CA ASP A 113 -12.10 -22.18 -16.10
C ASP A 113 -13.10 -23.25 -16.60
N ALA A 114 -13.93 -23.79 -15.70
CA ALA A 114 -14.99 -24.74 -16.04
C ALA A 114 -16.25 -24.10 -16.65
N GLY A 115 -16.25 -22.77 -16.85
CA GLY A 115 -17.37 -22.04 -17.46
C GLY A 115 -18.65 -22.09 -16.62
N THR A 116 -18.55 -22.23 -15.29
CA THR A 116 -19.71 -22.52 -14.44
C THR A 116 -20.59 -21.30 -14.12
N LEU A 117 -20.02 -20.09 -14.21
CA LEU A 117 -20.68 -18.84 -13.77
C LEU A 117 -22.03 -18.58 -14.48
N PRO A 118 -22.16 -18.74 -15.83
CA PRO A 118 -23.44 -18.55 -16.51
C PRO A 118 -24.53 -19.53 -16.05
N TYR A 119 -24.16 -20.80 -15.79
CA TYR A 119 -25.11 -21.80 -15.29
C TYR A 119 -25.65 -21.41 -13.92
N LEU A 120 -24.79 -20.95 -13.01
CA LEU A 120 -25.21 -20.48 -11.68
C LEU A 120 -26.09 -19.23 -11.75
N THR A 121 -25.81 -18.30 -12.67
CA THR A 121 -26.66 -17.12 -12.88
C THR A 121 -28.04 -17.52 -13.42
N ARG A 122 -28.11 -18.51 -14.32
CA ARG A 122 -29.38 -19.04 -14.84
C ARG A 122 -30.28 -19.60 -13.75
N LEU A 123 -29.70 -20.20 -12.69
CA LEU A 123 -30.47 -20.72 -11.55
C LEU A 123 -31.32 -19.65 -10.84
N LEU A 124 -30.95 -18.38 -10.94
CA LEU A 124 -31.67 -17.27 -10.30
C LEU A 124 -33.02 -16.97 -10.96
N SER A 125 -33.28 -17.52 -12.15
CA SER A 125 -34.55 -17.41 -12.88
C SER A 125 -35.43 -18.66 -12.75
N SER A 126 -35.05 -19.62 -11.91
CA SER A 126 -35.83 -20.84 -11.68
C SER A 126 -37.13 -20.56 -10.91
N SER A 127 -38.16 -21.38 -11.14
CA SER A 127 -39.39 -21.37 -10.35
C SER A 127 -39.23 -22.08 -8.99
N ASP A 128 -38.19 -22.89 -8.80
CA ASP A 128 -37.93 -23.57 -7.53
C ASP A 128 -37.06 -22.70 -6.62
N GLU A 129 -37.61 -22.27 -5.49
CA GLU A 129 -36.92 -21.40 -4.53
C GLU A 129 -35.62 -21.99 -3.98
N LYS A 130 -35.53 -23.31 -3.81
CA LYS A 130 -34.30 -23.97 -3.31
C LYS A 130 -33.20 -23.90 -4.36
N VAL A 131 -33.55 -24.02 -5.64
CA VAL A 131 -32.61 -23.88 -6.76
C VAL A 131 -32.07 -22.45 -6.81
N VAL A 132 -32.96 -21.44 -6.75
CA VAL A 132 -32.60 -20.02 -6.71
C VAL A 132 -31.65 -19.74 -5.54
N ASP A 133 -32.01 -20.23 -4.35
CA ASP A 133 -31.25 -20.05 -3.12
C ASP A 133 -29.85 -20.71 -3.17
N ALA A 134 -29.74 -21.91 -3.76
CA ALA A 134 -28.47 -22.60 -3.96
C ALA A 134 -27.57 -21.86 -4.96
N GLY A 135 -28.14 -21.35 -6.06
CA GLY A 135 -27.44 -20.52 -7.04
C GLY A 135 -26.90 -19.24 -6.40
N ALA A 136 -27.76 -18.50 -5.70
CA ALA A 136 -27.41 -17.25 -5.04
C ALA A 136 -26.29 -17.40 -4.01
N ARG A 137 -26.38 -18.42 -3.15
CA ARG A 137 -25.35 -18.73 -2.15
C ARG A 137 -24.00 -19.05 -2.80
N SER A 138 -24.01 -19.81 -3.88
CA SER A 138 -22.80 -20.24 -4.58
C SER A 138 -22.12 -19.06 -5.28
N LEU A 139 -22.90 -18.24 -5.98
CA LEU A 139 -22.40 -16.99 -6.58
C LEU A 139 -21.82 -16.05 -5.51
N ARG A 140 -22.50 -15.89 -4.37
CA ARG A 140 -22.00 -15.05 -3.26
C ARG A 140 -20.63 -15.51 -2.76
N MET A 141 -20.37 -16.82 -2.70
CA MET A 141 -19.06 -17.37 -2.33
C MET A 141 -17.98 -17.12 -3.40
N ILE A 142 -18.36 -17.09 -4.68
CA ILE A 142 -17.46 -16.82 -5.81
C ILE A 142 -17.08 -15.33 -5.87
N TYR A 143 -18.05 -14.43 -5.74
CA TYR A 143 -17.82 -12.98 -5.82
C TYR A 143 -16.91 -12.41 -4.72
N GLN A 144 -16.65 -13.15 -3.64
CA GLN A 144 -15.68 -12.76 -2.61
C GLN A 144 -14.23 -12.70 -3.11
N SER A 145 -13.90 -13.40 -4.20
CA SER A 145 -12.55 -13.41 -4.76
C SER A 145 -12.36 -12.32 -5.82
N LYS A 146 -11.16 -11.72 -5.82
CA LYS A 146 -10.74 -10.74 -6.82
C LYS A 146 -10.59 -11.34 -8.23
N LEU A 147 -10.54 -12.66 -8.36
CA LEU A 147 -10.45 -13.36 -9.65
C LEU A 147 -11.78 -13.38 -10.40
N THR A 148 -12.89 -13.15 -9.71
CA THR A 148 -14.23 -13.17 -10.31
C THR A 148 -14.39 -11.97 -11.25
N PRO A 149 -14.95 -12.16 -12.47
CA PRO A 149 -15.22 -11.06 -13.39
C PRO A 149 -16.06 -9.96 -12.74
N LYS A 150 -15.67 -8.71 -12.99
CA LYS A 150 -16.36 -7.54 -12.45
C LYS A 150 -17.74 -7.40 -13.07
N TYR A 151 -18.72 -7.06 -12.25
CA TYR A 151 -20.07 -6.80 -12.70
C TYR A 151 -20.16 -5.44 -13.42
N GLU A 152 -20.75 -5.41 -14.60
CA GLU A 152 -20.93 -4.18 -15.38
C GLU A 152 -22.18 -3.42 -14.93
N PHE A 153 -22.01 -2.41 -14.08
CA PHE A 153 -23.12 -1.61 -13.56
C PHE A 153 -23.72 -0.63 -14.57
N LEU A 154 -22.98 -0.23 -15.60
CA LEU A 154 -23.38 0.82 -16.53
C LEU A 154 -24.35 0.34 -17.64
N HIS A 155 -24.72 -0.93 -17.63
CA HIS A 155 -25.64 -1.50 -18.61
C HIS A 155 -27.04 -1.66 -17.99
N ASP A 156 -28.06 -1.00 -18.54
CA ASP A 156 -29.41 -0.90 -17.95
C ASP A 156 -30.00 -2.27 -17.55
N LYS A 157 -30.01 -3.25 -18.47
CA LYS A 157 -30.51 -4.61 -18.18
C LYS A 157 -29.78 -5.30 -17.02
N LYS A 158 -28.47 -5.05 -16.88
CA LYS A 158 -27.67 -5.60 -15.77
C LYS A 158 -27.98 -4.84 -14.48
N MET A 159 -28.24 -3.54 -14.53
CA MET A 159 -28.69 -2.79 -13.36
C MET A 159 -30.07 -3.24 -12.89
N GLU A 160 -31.03 -3.43 -13.81
CA GLU A 160 -32.37 -3.96 -13.50
C GLU A 160 -32.29 -5.35 -12.83
N PHE A 161 -31.45 -6.24 -13.35
CA PHE A 161 -31.21 -7.54 -12.73
C PHE A 161 -30.61 -7.40 -11.33
N LEU A 162 -29.63 -6.52 -11.13
CA LEU A 162 -29.06 -6.28 -9.80
C LEU A 162 -30.12 -5.77 -8.81
N LEU A 163 -30.99 -4.86 -9.25
CA LEU A 163 -32.10 -4.36 -8.43
C LEU A 163 -33.11 -5.47 -8.13
N SER A 164 -33.40 -6.37 -9.07
CA SER A 164 -34.29 -7.51 -8.80
C SER A 164 -33.69 -8.44 -7.73
N LEU A 165 -32.37 -8.66 -7.74
CA LEU A 165 -31.69 -9.43 -6.69
C LEU A 165 -31.81 -8.73 -5.33
N LEU A 166 -31.50 -7.43 -5.25
CA LEU A 166 -31.61 -6.67 -4.02
C LEU A 166 -33.05 -6.63 -3.48
N ASN A 167 -34.05 -6.62 -4.37
CA ASN A 167 -35.46 -6.55 -4.02
C ASN A 167 -36.09 -7.88 -3.58
N SER A 168 -35.43 -9.01 -3.84
CA SER A 168 -35.86 -10.33 -3.42
C SER A 168 -36.10 -10.46 -1.91
N GLU A 169 -37.14 -11.21 -1.55
CA GLU A 169 -37.43 -11.60 -0.17
C GLU A 169 -36.43 -12.63 0.37
N SER A 170 -35.78 -13.40 -0.53
CA SER A 170 -34.77 -14.38 -0.14
C SER A 170 -33.48 -13.70 0.31
N GLU A 171 -33.07 -13.99 1.56
CA GLU A 171 -31.84 -13.49 2.17
C GLU A 171 -30.58 -13.83 1.35
N ASN A 172 -30.52 -15.01 0.74
CA ASN A 172 -29.36 -15.38 -0.06
C ASN A 172 -29.30 -14.60 -1.38
N VAL A 173 -30.46 -14.28 -1.97
CA VAL A 173 -30.57 -13.54 -3.23
C VAL A 173 -30.26 -12.06 -3.03
N ASN A 174 -30.88 -11.39 -2.04
CA ASN A 174 -30.54 -10.00 -1.74
C ASN A 174 -29.10 -9.86 -1.19
N GLY A 175 -28.61 -10.86 -0.45
CA GLY A 175 -27.22 -10.95 -0.03
C GLY A 175 -26.24 -11.11 -1.19
N LEU A 176 -26.61 -11.82 -2.27
CA LEU A 176 -25.83 -11.87 -3.50
C LEU A 176 -25.76 -10.48 -4.16
N GLY A 177 -26.90 -9.78 -4.31
CA GLY A 177 -26.92 -8.44 -4.90
C GLY A 177 -25.99 -7.46 -4.15
N ALA A 178 -26.04 -7.47 -2.82
CA ALA A 178 -25.13 -6.68 -2.00
C ALA A 178 -23.66 -7.10 -2.18
N SER A 179 -23.38 -8.41 -2.24
CA SER A 179 -22.02 -8.94 -2.43
C SER A 179 -21.42 -8.59 -3.80
N ILE A 180 -22.23 -8.59 -4.87
CA ILE A 180 -21.82 -8.14 -6.21
C ILE A 180 -21.35 -6.68 -6.15
N ILE A 181 -22.13 -5.81 -5.50
CA ILE A 181 -21.76 -4.40 -5.32
C ILE A 181 -20.44 -4.28 -4.54
N THR A 182 -20.32 -4.98 -3.40
CA THR A 182 -19.13 -4.92 -2.54
C THR A 182 -17.83 -5.24 -3.28
N HIS A 183 -17.86 -6.20 -4.19
CA HIS A 183 -16.66 -6.75 -4.83
C HIS A 183 -16.44 -6.29 -6.28
N SER A 184 -17.43 -5.64 -6.90
CA SER A 184 -17.32 -5.15 -8.27
C SER A 184 -17.33 -3.63 -8.40
N CYS A 185 -17.86 -2.88 -7.43
CA CYS A 185 -17.95 -1.42 -7.53
C CYS A 185 -16.60 -0.77 -7.21
N GLU A 186 -16.01 -0.08 -8.19
CA GLU A 186 -14.65 0.49 -8.09
C GLU A 186 -14.57 1.96 -8.51
N THR A 187 -15.45 2.42 -9.40
CA THR A 187 -15.37 3.75 -10.01
C THR A 187 -16.48 4.69 -9.53
N SER A 188 -16.22 6.00 -9.59
CA SER A 188 -17.21 7.02 -9.23
C SER A 188 -18.45 7.00 -10.13
N SER A 189 -18.30 6.62 -11.40
CA SER A 189 -19.42 6.43 -12.33
C SER A 189 -20.33 5.27 -11.94
N GLU A 190 -19.78 4.14 -11.50
CA GLU A 190 -20.58 2.99 -11.04
C GLU A 190 -21.31 3.31 -9.74
N GLN A 191 -20.63 4.00 -8.80
CA GLN A 191 -21.23 4.47 -7.55
C GLN A 191 -22.42 5.40 -7.81
N LYS A 192 -22.31 6.29 -8.81
CA LYS A 192 -23.39 7.17 -9.25
C LYS A 192 -24.54 6.40 -9.90
N ALA A 193 -24.24 5.47 -10.82
CA ALA A 193 -25.26 4.63 -11.43
C ALA A 193 -26.07 3.83 -10.38
N LEU A 194 -25.41 3.28 -9.37
CA LEU A 194 -26.07 2.59 -8.25
C LEU A 194 -26.97 3.52 -7.42
N TYR A 195 -26.55 4.77 -7.22
CA TYR A 195 -27.37 5.78 -6.55
C TYR A 195 -28.61 6.13 -7.39
N ASP A 196 -28.43 6.46 -8.66
CA ASP A 196 -29.51 6.87 -9.58
C ASP A 196 -30.54 5.75 -9.75
N ALA A 197 -30.09 4.49 -9.78
CA ALA A 197 -30.94 3.30 -9.83
C ALA A 197 -31.69 3.00 -8.51
N GLY A 198 -31.42 3.73 -7.42
CA GLY A 198 -32.08 3.55 -6.13
C GLY A 198 -31.55 2.40 -5.28
N ALA A 199 -30.41 1.79 -5.64
CA ALA A 199 -29.86 0.64 -4.92
C ALA A 199 -29.55 0.96 -3.45
N LEU A 200 -29.04 2.16 -3.15
CA LEU A 200 -28.69 2.57 -1.79
C LEU A 200 -29.92 2.67 -0.86
N LYS A 201 -31.09 3.07 -1.39
CA LYS A 201 -32.34 3.08 -0.61
C LYS A 201 -32.73 1.66 -0.20
N LYS A 202 -32.53 0.69 -1.10
CA LYS A 202 -32.80 -0.73 -0.79
C LYS A 202 -31.82 -1.29 0.23
N LEU A 203 -30.52 -1.02 0.07
CA LEU A 203 -29.49 -1.40 1.06
C LEU A 203 -29.79 -0.82 2.45
N LEU A 204 -30.28 0.42 2.52
CA LEU A 204 -30.70 1.02 3.78
C LEU A 204 -31.88 0.30 4.42
N GLY A 205 -32.85 -0.17 3.61
CA GLY A 205 -33.95 -1.00 4.10
C GLY A 205 -33.48 -2.32 4.71
N LEU A 206 -32.48 -2.95 4.09
CA LEU A 206 -31.88 -4.21 4.54
C LEU A 206 -31.11 -4.07 5.87
N LEU A 207 -30.72 -2.85 6.29
CA LEU A 207 -30.14 -2.62 7.61
C LEU A 207 -31.09 -2.93 8.78
N LYS A 208 -32.40 -3.07 8.53
CA LYS A 208 -33.40 -3.49 9.52
C LYS A 208 -33.71 -4.99 9.45
N GLY A 209 -33.08 -5.72 8.52
CA GLY A 209 -33.30 -7.14 8.29
C GLY A 209 -32.51 -8.06 9.22
N SER A 210 -32.28 -9.29 8.76
CA SER A 210 -31.50 -10.31 9.48
C SER A 210 -30.03 -9.92 9.62
N MET A 211 -29.27 -10.62 10.48
CA MET A 211 -27.84 -10.38 10.66
C MET A 211 -27.07 -10.40 9.33
N SER A 212 -27.30 -11.40 8.47
CA SER A 212 -26.60 -11.50 7.18
C SER A 212 -26.95 -10.35 6.24
N GLN A 213 -28.23 -9.94 6.20
CA GLN A 213 -28.67 -8.81 5.37
C GLN A 213 -28.03 -7.50 5.82
N ARG A 214 -27.97 -7.27 7.13
CA ARG A 214 -27.33 -6.08 7.72
C ARG A 214 -25.85 -6.03 7.41
N ASP A 215 -25.14 -7.13 7.64
CA ASP A 215 -23.69 -7.22 7.38
C ASP A 215 -23.38 -6.98 5.89
N ALA A 216 -24.08 -7.69 4.99
CA ALA A 216 -23.88 -7.52 3.55
C ALA A 216 -24.20 -6.09 3.09
N SER A 217 -25.23 -5.46 3.66
CA SER A 217 -25.61 -4.09 3.32
C SER A 217 -24.58 -3.07 3.81
N LEU A 218 -24.02 -3.26 5.01
CA LEU A 218 -22.96 -2.39 5.53
C LEU A 218 -21.69 -2.47 4.68
N GLU A 219 -21.28 -3.68 4.28
CA GLU A 219 -20.14 -3.88 3.37
C GLU A 219 -20.39 -3.22 2.01
N SER A 220 -21.60 -3.38 1.47
CA SER A 220 -21.99 -2.80 0.18
C SER A 220 -22.02 -1.28 0.22
N LEU A 221 -22.62 -0.68 1.26
CA LEU A 221 -22.61 0.77 1.48
C LEU A 221 -21.18 1.31 1.63
N ALA A 222 -20.32 0.61 2.37
CA ALA A 222 -18.92 1.00 2.52
C ALA A 222 -18.15 0.97 1.18
N ALA A 223 -18.47 0.06 0.26
CA ALA A 223 -17.90 0.03 -1.09
C ALA A 223 -18.39 1.23 -1.93
N VAL A 224 -19.69 1.52 -1.87
CA VAL A 224 -20.30 2.62 -2.64
C VAL A 224 -19.82 4.00 -2.16
N PHE A 225 -19.59 4.18 -0.86
CA PHE A 225 -19.11 5.47 -0.31
C PHE A 225 -17.60 5.70 -0.44
N ARG A 226 -16.83 4.68 -0.82
CA ARG A 226 -15.36 4.75 -0.81
C ARG A 226 -14.87 5.82 -1.77
N ASN A 227 -14.14 6.81 -1.24
CA ASN A 227 -13.51 7.90 -1.98
C ASN A 227 -14.49 8.72 -2.85
N ASN A 228 -15.78 8.78 -2.47
CA ASN A 228 -16.79 9.50 -3.25
C ASN A 228 -17.62 10.48 -2.38
N PRO A 229 -17.15 11.73 -2.23
CA PRO A 229 -17.84 12.73 -1.42
C PRO A 229 -19.20 13.17 -2.00
N GLU A 230 -19.37 13.14 -3.33
CA GLU A 230 -20.62 13.55 -4.00
C GLU A 230 -21.77 12.61 -3.60
N ILE A 231 -21.56 11.30 -3.74
CA ILE A 231 -22.59 10.30 -3.38
C ILE A 231 -22.91 10.35 -1.89
N ILE A 232 -21.91 10.54 -1.04
CA ILE A 232 -22.13 10.70 0.40
C ILE A 232 -22.97 11.94 0.68
N SER A 233 -22.66 13.10 0.09
CA SER A 233 -23.40 14.34 0.39
C SER A 233 -24.84 14.27 -0.09
N ILE A 234 -25.08 13.66 -1.26
CA ILE A 234 -26.42 13.50 -1.81
C ILE A 234 -27.21 12.49 -0.96
N PHE A 235 -26.62 11.33 -0.65
CA PHE A 235 -27.33 10.26 0.05
C PHE A 235 -27.52 10.53 1.55
N LEU A 236 -26.60 11.24 2.20
CA LEU A 236 -26.67 11.61 3.62
C LEU A 236 -27.10 13.08 3.83
N GLY A 237 -27.66 13.72 2.80
CA GLY A 237 -28.18 15.08 2.89
C GLY A 237 -29.32 15.24 3.91
N PRO A 238 -29.76 16.48 4.19
CA PRO A 238 -30.73 16.80 5.24
C PRO A 238 -32.07 16.06 5.14
N GLU A 239 -32.51 15.69 3.94
CA GLU A 239 -33.74 14.88 3.74
C GLU A 239 -33.57 13.39 4.11
N SER A 240 -32.32 12.92 4.20
CA SER A 240 -31.94 11.51 4.42
C SER A 240 -31.19 11.26 5.72
N GLY A 241 -31.27 12.17 6.71
CA GLY A 241 -30.61 12.05 8.02
C GLY A 241 -30.88 10.74 8.80
N ARG A 242 -31.95 10.01 8.43
CA ARG A 242 -32.25 8.65 8.92
C ARG A 242 -31.20 7.60 8.53
N ALA A 243 -30.50 7.79 7.41
CA ALA A 243 -29.50 6.83 6.94
C ALA A 243 -28.28 6.78 7.87
N LEU A 244 -27.69 7.94 8.14
CA LEU A 244 -26.54 8.05 9.03
C LEU A 244 -26.88 7.59 10.45
N SER A 245 -28.04 7.97 10.98
CA SER A 245 -28.46 7.55 12.33
C SER A 245 -28.68 6.03 12.43
N SER A 246 -29.17 5.39 11.36
CA SER A 246 -29.31 3.93 11.30
C SER A 246 -27.95 3.24 11.37
N ILE A 247 -26.96 3.71 10.61
CA ILE A 247 -25.60 3.15 10.64
C ILE A 247 -24.94 3.39 12.01
N VAL A 248 -25.07 4.59 12.57
CA VAL A 248 -24.57 4.91 13.93
C VAL A 248 -25.23 4.02 14.97
N GLY A 249 -26.53 3.74 14.86
CA GLY A 249 -27.25 2.83 15.77
C GLY A 249 -26.67 1.42 15.79
N LEU A 250 -26.21 0.92 14.64
CA LEU A 250 -25.62 -0.43 14.50
C LEU A 250 -24.24 -0.57 15.16
N THR A 251 -23.58 0.53 15.55
CA THR A 251 -22.36 0.47 16.38
C THR A 251 -22.62 -0.13 17.77
N LYS A 252 -23.88 -0.18 18.20
CA LYS A 252 -24.33 -0.77 19.48
C LYS A 252 -25.01 -2.13 19.31
N ASP A 253 -24.90 -2.75 18.14
CA ASP A 253 -25.53 -4.03 17.87
C ASP A 253 -24.98 -5.16 18.76
N ARG A 254 -25.80 -6.17 19.06
CA ARG A 254 -25.37 -7.30 19.89
C ARG A 254 -24.26 -8.14 19.26
N PHE A 255 -24.12 -8.13 17.93
CA PHE A 255 -23.11 -8.93 17.23
C PHE A 255 -21.86 -8.09 16.92
N SER A 256 -20.69 -8.59 17.30
CA SER A 256 -19.40 -7.91 17.12
C SER A 256 -19.10 -7.61 15.64
N LYS A 257 -19.46 -8.52 14.72
CA LYS A 257 -19.29 -8.31 13.27
C LYS A 257 -20.11 -7.13 12.73
N THR A 258 -21.40 -7.05 13.07
CA THR A 258 -22.25 -5.91 12.68
C THR A 258 -21.64 -4.59 13.18
N ARG A 259 -21.18 -4.56 14.44
CA ARG A 259 -20.55 -3.38 15.04
C ARG A 259 -19.29 -2.95 14.28
N LEU A 260 -18.43 -3.91 13.92
CA LEU A 260 -17.21 -3.65 13.15
C LEU A 260 -17.55 -3.08 11.76
N LEU A 261 -18.48 -3.69 11.04
CA LEU A 261 -18.90 -3.24 9.71
C LEU A 261 -19.56 -1.85 9.75
N ALA A 262 -20.31 -1.55 10.80
CA ALA A 262 -20.87 -0.22 11.03
C ALA A 262 -19.73 0.81 11.24
N CYS A 263 -18.72 0.50 12.06
CA CYS A 263 -17.54 1.33 12.21
C CYS A 263 -16.81 1.55 10.88
N MET A 264 -16.59 0.49 10.09
CA MET A 264 -15.96 0.59 8.77
C MET A 264 -16.72 1.55 7.84
N CYS A 265 -18.04 1.41 7.77
CA CYS A 265 -18.88 2.29 6.95
C CYS A 265 -18.78 3.76 7.41
N LEU A 266 -18.86 4.02 8.72
CA LEU A 266 -18.71 5.37 9.29
C LEU A 266 -17.32 5.96 9.03
N ILE A 267 -16.26 5.15 9.10
CA ILE A 267 -14.89 5.59 8.81
C ILE A 267 -14.73 5.93 7.34
N VAL A 268 -15.30 5.14 6.42
CA VAL A 268 -15.30 5.44 4.98
C VAL A 268 -16.02 6.76 4.70
N ILE A 269 -17.20 6.96 5.31
CA ILE A 269 -17.95 8.22 5.21
C ILE A 269 -17.11 9.39 5.70
N ARG A 270 -16.50 9.28 6.89
CA ARG A 270 -15.67 10.34 7.47
C ARG A 270 -14.43 10.65 6.65
N ASN A 271 -13.74 9.62 6.13
CA ASN A 271 -12.51 9.79 5.36
C ASN A 271 -12.78 10.45 4.00
N SER A 272 -13.92 10.13 3.38
CA SER A 272 -14.31 10.70 2.08
C SER A 272 -15.00 12.07 2.23
N SER A 273 -15.73 12.29 3.31
CA SER A 273 -16.46 13.53 3.60
C SER A 273 -16.28 13.94 5.07
N PRO A 274 -15.18 14.62 5.42
CA PRO A 274 -14.87 15.03 6.80
C PRO A 274 -15.89 15.98 7.44
N CYS A 275 -16.85 16.47 6.65
CA CYS A 275 -17.96 17.27 7.16
C CYS A 275 -18.93 16.48 8.04
N TYR A 276 -19.01 15.15 7.87
CA TYR A 276 -19.77 14.25 8.70
C TYR A 276 -18.93 13.73 9.87
N LEU A 277 -19.57 13.42 11.01
CA LEU A 277 -18.91 12.88 12.21
C LEU A 277 -17.79 13.79 12.76
N LYS A 278 -17.99 15.12 12.71
CA LYS A 278 -17.06 16.12 13.25
C LYS A 278 -16.94 16.08 14.77
N ASP A 279 -18.04 15.74 15.44
CA ASP A 279 -18.16 15.79 16.89
C ASP A 279 -17.12 14.87 17.56
N ILE A 280 -16.43 15.43 18.55
CA ILE A 280 -15.39 14.73 19.31
C ILE A 280 -15.97 13.48 19.99
N GLY A 281 -17.19 13.55 20.53
CA GLY A 281 -17.85 12.43 21.19
C GLY A 281 -18.02 11.21 20.30
N THR A 282 -18.42 11.37 19.03
CA THR A 282 -18.53 10.25 18.09
C THR A 282 -17.17 9.69 17.70
N LYS A 283 -16.18 10.55 17.46
CA LYS A 283 -14.80 10.12 17.20
C LYS A 283 -14.25 9.28 18.36
N THR A 284 -14.41 9.77 19.58
CA THR A 284 -13.98 9.09 20.80
C THR A 284 -14.71 7.76 20.97
N LYS A 285 -16.03 7.71 20.75
CA LYS A 285 -16.80 6.45 20.80
C LYS A 285 -16.30 5.42 19.79
N LEU A 286 -15.97 5.83 18.57
CA LEU A 286 -15.42 4.92 17.55
C LEU A 286 -14.06 4.36 17.97
N VAL A 287 -13.18 5.19 18.55
CA VAL A 287 -11.90 4.74 19.10
C VAL A 287 -12.12 3.68 20.18
N TYR A 288 -12.92 3.97 21.21
CA TYR A 288 -13.17 3.03 22.30
C TYR A 288 -13.83 1.73 21.82
N LEU A 289 -14.81 1.82 20.92
CA LEU A 289 -15.48 0.65 20.37
C LEU A 289 -14.52 -0.25 19.58
N LEU A 290 -13.61 0.32 18.79
CA LEU A 290 -12.62 -0.49 18.05
C LEU A 290 -11.58 -1.13 18.98
N LEU A 291 -11.21 -0.46 20.08
CA LEU A 291 -10.38 -1.05 21.13
C LEU A 291 -11.09 -2.16 21.89
N GLU A 292 -12.40 -2.06 22.09
CA GLU A 292 -13.23 -3.13 22.66
C GLU A 292 -13.32 -4.32 21.69
N LEU A 293 -13.59 -4.07 20.40
CA LEU A 293 -13.71 -5.12 19.38
C LEU A 293 -12.40 -5.90 19.16
N LEU A 294 -11.26 -5.33 19.54
CA LEU A 294 -9.97 -6.02 19.56
C LEU A 294 -9.97 -7.25 20.47
N ASP A 295 -10.76 -7.23 21.55
CA ASP A 295 -10.86 -8.32 22.51
C ASP A 295 -11.68 -9.51 22.00
N ASP A 296 -12.36 -9.38 20.87
CA ASP A 296 -13.08 -10.48 20.23
C ASP A 296 -12.08 -11.59 19.81
N PRO A 297 -12.26 -12.86 20.21
CA PRO A 297 -11.30 -13.93 19.91
C PRO A 297 -11.32 -14.40 18.45
N GLY A 298 -12.31 -13.98 17.65
CA GLY A 298 -12.53 -14.42 16.29
C GLY A 298 -12.01 -13.44 15.22
N GLN A 299 -12.59 -13.54 14.02
CA GLN A 299 -12.22 -12.72 12.87
C GLN A 299 -12.41 -11.21 13.12
N VAL A 300 -13.35 -10.84 14.00
CA VAL A 300 -13.60 -9.43 14.32
C VAL A 300 -12.39 -8.82 15.03
N GLY A 301 -11.81 -9.50 16.02
CA GLY A 301 -10.59 -9.01 16.68
C GLY A 301 -9.37 -9.03 15.76
N ASP A 302 -9.35 -9.89 14.74
CA ASP A 302 -8.29 -9.88 13.72
C ASP A 302 -8.39 -8.68 12.77
N GLU A 303 -9.61 -8.19 12.51
CA GLU A 303 -9.88 -7.09 11.59
C GLU A 303 -9.94 -5.72 12.28
N ALA A 304 -10.33 -5.68 13.56
CA ALA A 304 -10.45 -4.47 14.35
C ALA A 304 -9.20 -3.56 14.31
N PRO A 305 -7.95 -4.08 14.41
CA PRO A 305 -6.76 -3.23 14.28
C PRO A 305 -6.63 -2.53 12.92
N PHE A 306 -7.03 -3.17 11.81
CA PHE A 306 -6.98 -2.56 10.48
C PHE A 306 -8.03 -1.46 10.33
N VAL A 307 -9.21 -1.66 10.90
CA VAL A 307 -10.26 -0.64 10.94
C VAL A 307 -9.83 0.53 11.82
N PHE A 308 -9.20 0.25 12.97
CA PHE A 308 -8.60 1.25 13.85
C PHE A 308 -7.52 2.06 13.14
N LYS A 309 -6.61 1.38 12.44
CA LYS A 309 -5.59 2.01 11.58
C LYS A 309 -6.24 2.99 10.60
N SER A 310 -7.26 2.56 9.85
CA SER A 310 -7.97 3.39 8.86
C SER A 310 -8.61 4.65 9.46
N LEU A 311 -9.10 4.57 10.70
CA LEU A 311 -9.61 5.72 11.45
C LEU A 311 -8.49 6.76 11.67
N ILE A 312 -7.37 6.36 12.27
CA ILE A 312 -6.32 7.28 12.74
C ILE A 312 -5.27 7.67 11.69
N MET A 313 -5.18 6.94 10.57
CA MET A 313 -4.15 7.13 9.54
C MET A 313 -4.14 8.58 9.05
N ASP A 314 -2.97 9.23 9.15
CA ASP A 314 -2.70 10.63 8.78
C ASP A 314 -3.55 11.70 9.50
N LYS A 315 -4.14 11.38 10.65
CA LYS A 315 -5.07 12.26 11.35
C LYS A 315 -4.65 12.48 12.81
N GLU A 316 -3.92 13.56 13.03
CA GLU A 316 -3.34 13.90 14.33
C GLU A 316 -4.41 14.06 15.43
N ASP A 317 -5.59 14.61 15.12
CA ASP A 317 -6.70 14.74 16.08
C ASP A 317 -7.18 13.39 16.61
N LEU A 318 -7.32 12.41 15.72
CA LEU A 318 -7.72 11.05 16.09
C LEU A 318 -6.59 10.25 16.75
N GLN A 319 -5.34 10.49 16.38
CA GLN A 319 -4.19 9.90 17.07
C GLN A 319 -4.11 10.39 18.51
N LYS A 320 -4.42 11.67 18.79
CA LYS A 320 -4.50 12.21 20.16
C LYS A 320 -5.61 11.54 20.96
N LEU A 321 -6.82 11.44 20.39
CA LEU A 321 -7.94 10.74 21.04
C LEU A 321 -7.62 9.26 21.32
N ALA A 322 -6.96 8.59 20.40
CA ALA A 322 -6.51 7.21 20.58
C ALA A 322 -5.45 7.07 21.68
N PHE A 323 -4.52 8.01 21.76
CA PHE A 323 -3.54 8.06 22.83
C PHE A 323 -4.20 8.28 24.20
N GLU A 324 -5.12 9.22 24.31
CA GLU A 324 -5.91 9.49 25.53
C GLU A 324 -6.77 8.29 25.95
N ALA A 325 -7.22 7.48 24.99
CA ALA A 325 -7.94 6.23 25.23
C ALA A 325 -7.03 5.03 25.59
N ASN A 326 -5.73 5.26 25.87
CA ASN A 326 -4.73 4.24 26.18
C ASN A 326 -4.60 3.14 25.10
N ALA A 327 -4.75 3.50 23.81
CA ALA A 327 -4.67 2.54 22.72
C ALA A 327 -3.32 1.80 22.67
N LEU A 328 -2.20 2.48 22.99
CA LEU A 328 -0.87 1.88 23.01
C LEU A 328 -0.77 0.75 24.04
N ASP A 329 -1.22 1.01 25.27
CA ASP A 329 -1.26 0.04 26.36
C ASP A 329 -2.13 -1.16 25.98
N LYS A 330 -3.32 -0.90 25.43
CA LYS A 330 -4.22 -1.97 24.97
C LYS A 330 -3.60 -2.85 23.90
N PHE A 331 -2.92 -2.27 22.91
CA PHE A 331 -2.21 -3.04 21.88
C PHE A 331 -1.02 -3.81 22.47
N TRP A 332 -0.30 -3.22 23.42
CA TRP A 332 0.80 -3.87 24.13
C TRP A 332 0.32 -5.12 24.89
N ASP A 333 -0.79 -5.02 25.63
CA ASP A 333 -1.37 -6.15 26.36
C ASP A 333 -1.68 -7.34 25.42
N HIS A 334 -2.19 -7.06 24.22
CA HIS A 334 -2.44 -8.08 23.19
C HIS A 334 -1.13 -8.67 22.63
N LEU A 335 -0.07 -7.88 22.47
CA LEU A 335 1.25 -8.36 22.01
C LEU A 335 1.93 -9.28 23.02
N GLN A 336 1.58 -9.21 24.30
CA GLN A 336 2.09 -10.12 25.32
C GLN A 336 1.47 -11.52 25.24
N ASN A 337 0.37 -11.70 24.49
CA ASN A 337 -0.28 -12.99 24.33
C ASN A 337 0.49 -13.90 23.36
N ARG A 338 0.93 -15.07 23.84
CA ARG A 338 1.73 -16.04 23.07
C ARG A 338 1.00 -16.71 21.90
N GLN A 339 -0.33 -16.64 21.84
CA GLN A 339 -1.14 -17.28 20.78
C GLN A 339 -1.83 -16.26 19.87
N LEU A 340 -1.14 -15.18 19.51
CA LEU A 340 -1.71 -14.15 18.65
C LEU A 340 -1.74 -14.60 17.19
N HIS A 341 -2.93 -14.56 16.57
CA HIS A 341 -3.09 -14.88 15.15
C HIS A 341 -2.31 -13.88 14.27
N SER A 342 -1.66 -14.35 13.21
CA SER A 342 -0.76 -13.52 12.38
C SER A 342 -1.45 -12.30 11.75
N LYS A 343 -2.73 -12.43 11.36
CA LYS A 343 -3.52 -11.31 10.82
C LYS A 343 -3.72 -10.22 11.88
N ARG A 344 -4.02 -10.63 13.12
CA ARG A 344 -4.17 -9.71 14.25
C ARG A 344 -2.86 -9.02 14.58
N LEU A 345 -1.75 -9.76 14.67
CA LEU A 345 -0.41 -9.21 14.89
C LEU A 345 -0.05 -8.17 13.82
N GLN A 346 -0.23 -8.51 12.54
CA GLN A 346 -0.02 -7.57 11.43
C GLN A 346 -0.84 -6.28 11.63
N GLY A 347 -2.13 -6.41 11.91
CA GLY A 347 -3.02 -5.28 12.10
C GLY A 347 -2.61 -4.39 13.28
N ILE A 348 -2.22 -4.99 14.41
CA ILE A 348 -1.75 -4.27 15.60
C ILE A 348 -0.47 -3.49 15.27
N LEU A 349 0.51 -4.11 14.63
CA LEU A 349 1.77 -3.45 14.24
C LEU A 349 1.53 -2.24 13.33
N LEU A 350 0.60 -2.35 12.38
CA LEU A 350 0.22 -1.24 11.50
C LEU A 350 -0.53 -0.13 12.24
N ALA A 351 -1.41 -0.47 13.19
CA ALA A 351 -2.10 0.52 14.02
C ALA A 351 -1.11 1.28 14.92
N LEU A 352 -0.14 0.57 15.53
CA LEU A 352 0.96 1.16 16.30
C LEU A 352 1.82 2.10 15.44
N ALA A 353 2.10 1.70 14.20
CA ALA A 353 2.84 2.53 13.24
C ALA A 353 2.13 3.87 12.97
N ASP A 354 0.81 3.85 12.79
CA ASP A 354 0.03 5.07 12.56
C ASP A 354 -0.12 5.91 13.83
N LEU A 355 -0.26 5.31 15.01
CA LEU A 355 -0.22 6.04 16.30
C LEU A 355 1.11 6.79 16.47
N CYS A 356 2.22 6.15 16.10
CA CYS A 356 3.56 6.73 16.20
C CYS A 356 3.97 7.57 14.98
N SER A 357 3.06 7.83 14.04
CA SER A 357 3.40 8.50 12.77
C SER A 357 3.65 10.00 12.92
N ARG A 358 2.93 10.69 13.82
CA ARG A 358 3.02 12.15 14.01
C ARG A 358 3.30 12.58 15.46
N LEU A 359 2.86 11.81 16.45
CA LEU A 359 2.88 12.23 17.86
C LEU A 359 4.13 11.73 18.61
N GLU A 360 4.92 12.65 19.14
CA GLU A 360 6.07 12.34 20.01
C GLU A 360 5.65 11.65 21.31
N CYS A 361 4.49 12.01 21.90
CA CYS A 361 3.98 11.34 23.10
C CYS A 361 3.72 9.84 22.86
N CYS A 362 3.18 9.48 21.69
CA CYS A 362 2.97 8.10 21.31
C CYS A 362 4.29 7.34 21.18
N ARG A 363 5.30 7.92 20.50
CA ARG A 363 6.64 7.31 20.37
C ARG A 363 7.31 7.10 21.73
N SER A 364 7.21 8.09 22.62
CA SER A 364 7.75 8.01 23.97
C SER A 364 7.07 6.91 24.79
N ARG A 365 5.73 6.82 24.74
CA ARG A 365 4.98 5.79 25.45
C ARG A 365 5.26 4.40 24.90
N PHE A 366 5.31 4.25 23.58
CA PHE A 366 5.68 3.01 22.88
C PHE A 366 7.02 2.44 23.39
N LEU A 367 8.05 3.30 23.51
CA LEU A 367 9.35 2.88 24.02
C LEU A 367 9.32 2.58 25.52
N SER A 368 8.59 3.37 26.32
CA SER A 368 8.46 3.13 27.77
C SER A 368 7.74 1.83 28.13
N LEU A 369 6.86 1.36 27.24
CA LEU A 369 6.15 0.08 27.36
C LEU A 369 6.96 -1.10 26.80
N GLU A 370 8.20 -0.86 26.34
CA GLU A 370 9.06 -1.87 25.72
C GLU A 370 8.47 -2.57 24.48
N VAL A 371 7.50 -1.93 23.81
CA VAL A 371 6.84 -2.48 22.61
C VAL A 371 7.85 -2.79 21.51
N LEU A 372 8.97 -2.05 21.46
CA LEU A 372 10.07 -2.28 20.50
C LEU A 372 10.61 -3.72 20.55
N ASN A 373 10.63 -4.37 21.71
CA ASN A 373 11.09 -5.75 21.83
C ASN A 373 10.19 -6.72 21.06
N SER A 374 8.87 -6.62 21.25
CA SER A 374 7.89 -7.44 20.51
C SER A 374 7.88 -7.14 19.02
N VAL A 375 8.06 -5.86 18.62
CA VAL A 375 8.19 -5.51 17.20
C VAL A 375 9.47 -6.09 16.59
N THR A 376 10.58 -6.12 17.36
CA THR A 376 11.84 -6.73 16.92
C THR A 376 11.69 -8.24 16.71
N ASP A 377 10.93 -8.92 17.57
CA ASP A 377 10.64 -10.36 17.40
C ASP A 377 9.80 -10.64 16.15
N ALA A 378 8.81 -9.77 15.88
CA ALA A 378 7.97 -9.87 14.69
C ALA A 378 8.73 -9.74 13.35
N LEU A 379 9.96 -9.19 13.35
CA LEU A 379 10.82 -9.15 12.16
C LEU A 379 11.22 -10.55 11.66
N THR A 380 11.14 -11.58 12.50
CA THR A 380 11.50 -12.97 12.14
C THR A 380 10.29 -13.87 11.89
N HIS A 381 9.09 -13.29 11.88
CA HIS A 381 7.85 -14.05 11.77
C HIS A 381 7.69 -14.70 10.38
N ASP A 382 7.09 -15.90 10.31
CA ASP A 382 6.94 -16.67 9.07
C ASP A 382 6.13 -15.92 7.99
N SER A 383 5.06 -15.23 8.41
CA SER A 383 4.28 -14.34 7.54
C SER A 383 5.06 -13.09 7.14
N ALA A 384 5.27 -12.91 5.84
CA ALA A 384 5.90 -11.72 5.27
C ALA A 384 5.12 -10.43 5.57
N ASP A 385 3.78 -10.51 5.64
CA ASP A 385 2.93 -9.38 5.99
C ASP A 385 3.21 -8.86 7.40
N VAL A 386 3.51 -9.76 8.35
CA VAL A 386 3.90 -9.42 9.72
C VAL A 386 5.29 -8.78 9.72
N ARG A 387 6.26 -9.34 8.99
CA ARG A 387 7.61 -8.77 8.87
C ARG A 387 7.58 -7.35 8.30
N ALA A 388 6.82 -7.15 7.22
CA ALA A 388 6.63 -5.83 6.61
C ALA A 388 5.96 -4.84 7.58
N ALA A 389 4.91 -5.26 8.29
CA ALA A 389 4.24 -4.44 9.30
C ALA A 389 5.17 -4.04 10.45
N ALA A 390 6.03 -4.96 10.91
CA ALA A 390 7.04 -4.68 11.94
C ALA A 390 8.04 -3.61 11.47
N CYS A 391 8.56 -3.73 10.25
CA CYS A 391 9.42 -2.70 9.65
C CYS A 391 8.71 -1.34 9.53
N ILE A 392 7.45 -1.31 9.08
CA ILE A 392 6.66 -0.07 9.00
C ILE A 392 6.47 0.56 10.39
N CYS A 393 6.24 -0.25 11.42
CA CYS A 393 6.15 0.21 12.79
C CYS A 393 7.47 0.84 13.26
N ILE A 394 8.60 0.14 13.09
CA ILE A 394 9.93 0.66 13.43
C ILE A 394 10.21 1.97 12.70
N LYS A 395 9.94 2.04 11.40
CA LYS A 395 10.07 3.26 10.59
C LYS A 395 9.34 4.44 11.24
N SER A 396 8.12 4.24 11.74
CA SER A 396 7.33 5.29 12.38
C SER A 396 7.87 5.75 13.73
N VAL A 397 8.31 4.83 14.58
CA VAL A 397 8.87 5.18 15.90
C VAL A 397 10.26 5.83 15.76
N ALA A 398 11.05 5.41 14.76
CA ALA A 398 12.39 5.94 14.46
C ALA A 398 12.40 7.34 13.81
N ARG A 399 11.24 8.00 13.63
CA ARG A 399 11.19 9.40 13.15
C ARG A 399 11.57 10.43 14.23
N SER A 400 11.62 10.04 15.50
CA SER A 400 11.96 10.95 16.60
C SER A 400 13.48 11.11 16.73
N ILE A 401 13.98 12.32 16.49
CA ILE A 401 15.39 12.68 16.68
C ILE A 401 15.82 12.39 18.14
N LYS A 402 14.96 12.70 19.11
CA LYS A 402 15.22 12.42 20.54
C LYS A 402 15.48 10.94 20.78
N ASN A 403 14.66 10.06 20.19
CA ASN A 403 14.80 8.62 20.38
C ASN A 403 15.99 8.03 19.60
N LEU A 404 16.30 8.58 18.42
CA LEU A 404 17.53 8.25 17.68
C LEU A 404 18.77 8.61 18.51
N CYS A 405 18.86 9.84 19.02
CA CYS A 405 19.96 10.28 19.86
C CYS A 405 20.09 9.47 21.15
N ALA A 406 18.98 9.02 21.74
CA ALA A 406 19.01 8.11 22.88
C ALA A 406 19.55 6.72 22.54
N GLY A 407 19.39 6.26 21.29
CA GLY A 407 20.00 5.02 20.79
C GLY A 407 19.18 3.77 20.84
N PHE A 408 17.88 3.92 21.04
CA PHE A 408 16.98 2.78 21.14
C PHE A 408 17.06 1.83 19.93
N PHE A 409 17.43 2.37 18.76
CA PHE A 409 17.38 1.64 17.49
C PHE A 409 18.72 1.09 16.97
N MET A 410 19.86 1.46 17.58
CA MET A 410 21.20 1.01 17.17
C MET A 410 21.76 -0.07 18.10
N ASN A 411 20.90 -0.99 18.54
CA ASN A 411 21.32 -2.19 19.27
C ASN A 411 21.52 -3.37 18.31
N GLU A 412 22.45 -4.26 18.61
CA GLU A 412 22.81 -5.39 17.73
C GLU A 412 21.62 -6.28 17.36
N ARG A 413 20.74 -6.59 18.31
CA ARG A 413 19.58 -7.46 18.08
C ARG A 413 18.69 -6.89 16.97
N LEU A 414 18.30 -5.62 17.08
CA LEU A 414 17.44 -4.98 16.07
C LEU A 414 18.16 -4.83 14.73
N VAL A 415 19.40 -4.36 14.75
CA VAL A 415 20.18 -4.11 13.53
C VAL A 415 20.39 -5.40 12.74
N ILE A 416 20.79 -6.50 13.39
CA ILE A 416 20.97 -7.80 12.74
C ILE A 416 19.68 -8.25 12.05
N ARG A 417 18.52 -8.13 12.72
CA ARG A 417 17.24 -8.53 12.13
C ARG A 417 16.87 -7.68 10.92
N LEU A 418 17.06 -6.37 10.99
CA LEU A 418 16.78 -5.47 9.86
C LEU A 418 17.71 -5.75 8.67
N VAL A 419 19.01 -5.98 8.93
CA VAL A 419 19.97 -6.33 7.87
C VAL A 419 19.63 -7.68 7.23
N GLN A 420 19.19 -8.67 8.02
CA GLN A 420 18.72 -9.97 7.47
C GLN A 420 17.54 -9.79 6.50
N LEU A 421 16.60 -8.90 6.80
CA LEU A 421 15.44 -8.63 5.94
C LEU A 421 15.76 -7.91 4.63
N LEU A 422 16.96 -7.35 4.48
CA LEU A 422 17.43 -6.85 3.18
C LEU A 422 17.55 -7.97 2.15
N ASN A 423 17.67 -9.23 2.57
CA ASN A 423 17.71 -10.41 1.70
C ASN A 423 16.38 -11.19 1.69
N ASP A 424 15.27 -10.60 2.16
CA ASP A 424 13.96 -11.27 2.13
C ASP A 424 13.55 -11.61 0.68
N PRO A 425 12.97 -12.79 0.41
CA PRO A 425 12.55 -13.16 -0.93
C PRO A 425 11.45 -12.25 -1.51
N LEU A 426 10.71 -11.51 -0.67
CA LEU A 426 9.68 -10.59 -1.14
C LEU A 426 10.18 -9.14 -1.13
N VAL A 427 10.12 -8.50 -2.30
CA VAL A 427 10.46 -7.08 -2.50
C VAL A 427 9.69 -6.16 -1.54
N SER A 428 8.43 -6.47 -1.24
CA SER A 428 7.63 -5.67 -0.29
C SER A 428 8.23 -5.63 1.12
N VAL A 429 8.84 -6.72 1.58
CA VAL A 429 9.53 -6.78 2.88
C VAL A 429 10.86 -6.04 2.82
N GLN A 430 11.62 -6.20 1.73
CA GLN A 430 12.87 -5.46 1.51
C GLN A 430 12.64 -3.95 1.54
N VAL A 431 11.62 -3.46 0.83
CA VAL A 431 11.25 -2.03 0.80
C VAL A 431 10.83 -1.55 2.19
N ALA A 432 10.05 -2.33 2.93
CA ALA A 432 9.67 -1.98 4.29
C ALA A 432 10.91 -1.89 5.22
N ALA A 433 11.82 -2.87 5.14
CA ALA A 433 13.05 -2.91 5.91
C ALA A 433 13.98 -1.74 5.58
N LEU A 434 14.20 -1.46 4.29
CA LEU A 434 14.95 -0.29 3.84
C LEU A 434 14.34 1.02 4.33
N GLY A 435 13.00 1.12 4.36
CA GLY A 435 12.31 2.27 4.92
C GLY A 435 12.56 2.46 6.42
N ALA A 436 12.65 1.38 7.19
CA ALA A 436 13.00 1.42 8.62
C ALA A 436 14.47 1.81 8.82
N ILE A 437 15.37 1.13 8.09
CA ILE A 437 16.82 1.36 8.13
C ILE A 437 17.13 2.81 7.76
N SER A 438 16.48 3.36 6.72
CA SER A 438 16.68 4.74 6.29
C SER A 438 16.47 5.75 7.43
N ASN A 439 15.51 5.51 8.33
CA ASN A 439 15.32 6.40 9.48
C ASN A 439 16.34 6.14 10.59
N ILE A 440 16.69 4.87 10.83
CA ILE A 440 17.62 4.49 11.90
C ILE A 440 19.04 4.98 11.61
N VAL A 441 19.54 4.80 10.39
CA VAL A 441 20.94 5.13 10.02
C VAL A 441 21.25 6.63 9.95
N VAL A 442 20.24 7.49 10.09
CA VAL A 442 20.45 8.93 10.32
C VAL A 442 21.18 9.16 11.65
N ASP A 443 21.07 8.23 12.62
CA ASP A 443 21.54 8.34 14.01
C ASP A 443 22.74 9.30 14.19
N PHE A 444 22.51 10.37 14.95
CA PHE A 444 23.45 11.48 15.18
C PHE A 444 24.58 11.12 16.18
N THR A 445 24.68 9.85 16.56
CA THR A 445 25.66 9.35 17.55
C THR A 445 26.74 8.49 16.90
N THR A 446 27.77 8.15 17.68
CA THR A 446 28.89 7.29 17.24
C THR A 446 28.52 5.83 16.96
N ARG A 447 27.23 5.47 17.11
CA ARG A 447 26.70 4.09 17.00
C ARG A 447 26.42 3.63 15.57
N LYS A 448 26.63 4.47 14.56
CA LYS A 448 26.61 4.07 13.14
C LYS A 448 27.56 2.89 12.86
N SER A 449 28.65 2.77 13.63
CA SER A 449 29.59 1.65 13.57
C SER A 449 28.94 0.28 13.75
N THR A 450 27.92 0.13 14.61
CA THR A 450 27.18 -1.13 14.80
C THR A 450 26.55 -1.60 13.49
N PHE A 451 25.93 -0.68 12.73
CA PHE A 451 25.33 -1.00 11.44
C PHE A 451 26.37 -1.47 10.40
N VAL A 452 27.54 -0.81 10.39
CA VAL A 452 28.67 -1.20 9.53
C VAL A 452 29.19 -2.59 9.91
N GLN A 453 29.40 -2.86 11.20
CA GLN A 453 29.90 -4.15 11.71
C GLN A 453 28.95 -5.32 11.41
N CYS A 454 27.64 -5.06 11.41
CA CYS A 454 26.63 -6.05 11.01
C CYS A 454 26.58 -6.28 9.48
N GLY A 455 27.47 -5.66 8.70
CA GLY A 455 27.50 -5.77 7.24
C GLY A 455 26.38 -4.99 6.54
N GLY A 456 25.73 -4.04 7.22
CA GLY A 456 24.60 -3.29 6.69
C GLY A 456 24.96 -2.49 5.44
N VAL A 457 26.11 -1.82 5.43
CA VAL A 457 26.62 -1.05 4.27
C VAL A 457 26.78 -1.94 3.03
N LYS A 458 27.45 -3.09 3.18
CA LYS A 458 27.65 -4.07 2.10
C LYS A 458 26.33 -4.51 1.46
N HIS A 459 25.31 -4.77 2.29
CA HIS A 459 23.98 -5.15 1.82
C HIS A 459 23.27 -4.00 1.11
N LEU A 460 23.36 -2.76 1.62
CA LEU A 460 22.78 -1.60 0.94
C LEU A 460 23.43 -1.37 -0.43
N ILE A 461 24.75 -1.53 -0.54
CA ILE A 461 25.49 -1.42 -1.82
C ILE A 461 25.13 -2.57 -2.77
N GLN A 462 24.85 -3.77 -2.25
CA GLN A 462 24.35 -4.87 -3.08
C GLN A 462 22.94 -4.56 -3.62
N LEU A 463 22.06 -4.03 -2.78
CA LEU A 463 20.68 -3.68 -3.16
C LEU A 463 20.59 -2.47 -4.09
N SER A 464 21.57 -1.56 -4.07
CA SER A 464 21.65 -0.47 -5.07
C SER A 464 21.87 -1.00 -6.50
N LYS A 465 22.25 -2.27 -6.66
CA LYS A 465 22.40 -2.98 -7.94
C LYS A 465 21.19 -3.84 -8.32
N SER A 466 20.09 -3.77 -7.55
CA SER A 466 18.88 -4.56 -7.80
C SER A 466 18.26 -4.26 -9.17
N MET A 467 17.61 -5.25 -9.79
CA MET A 467 16.80 -5.03 -10.99
C MET A 467 15.52 -4.21 -10.69
N ASP A 468 15.07 -4.19 -9.43
CA ASP A 468 13.92 -3.40 -8.99
C ASP A 468 14.34 -1.97 -8.62
N SER A 469 13.80 -0.96 -9.32
CA SER A 469 14.17 0.44 -9.10
C SER A 469 13.73 0.99 -7.75
N THR A 470 12.64 0.46 -7.18
CA THR A 470 12.18 0.85 -5.84
C THR A 470 13.18 0.40 -4.79
N VAL A 471 13.70 -0.83 -4.90
CA VAL A 471 14.77 -1.35 -4.04
C VAL A 471 16.05 -0.53 -4.19
N ARG A 472 16.48 -0.25 -5.44
CA ARG A 472 17.67 0.59 -5.69
C ARG A 472 17.53 1.96 -5.03
N SER A 473 16.42 2.66 -5.27
CA SER A 473 16.15 3.99 -4.74
C SER A 473 16.14 4.03 -3.21
N ASN A 474 15.48 3.05 -2.57
CA ASN A 474 15.43 2.96 -1.11
C ASN A 474 16.80 2.60 -0.49
N ALA A 475 17.61 1.77 -1.17
CA ALA A 475 18.97 1.46 -0.74
C ALA A 475 19.88 2.70 -0.78
N LEU A 476 19.78 3.51 -1.84
CA LEU A 476 20.50 4.78 -1.94
C LEU A 476 20.03 5.81 -0.91
N TRP A 477 18.74 5.85 -0.61
CA TRP A 477 18.24 6.70 0.48
C TRP A 477 18.87 6.30 1.82
N ALA A 478 18.92 5.01 2.16
CA ALA A 478 19.58 4.54 3.36
C ALA A 478 21.09 4.91 3.38
N LEU A 479 21.81 4.71 2.27
CA LEU A 479 23.23 5.10 2.16
C LEU A 479 23.44 6.61 2.31
N LYS A 480 22.58 7.43 1.71
CA LYS A 480 22.60 8.90 1.82
C LYS A 480 22.42 9.33 3.27
N ASN A 481 21.48 8.71 3.98
CA ASN A 481 21.24 8.99 5.39
C ASN A 481 22.39 8.50 6.28
N MET A 482 23.01 7.38 5.93
CA MET A 482 24.22 6.90 6.59
C MET A 482 25.37 7.91 6.48
N LEU A 483 25.53 8.54 5.32
CA LEU A 483 26.54 9.58 5.07
C LEU A 483 26.22 10.95 5.67
N PHE A 484 25.00 11.17 6.17
CA PHE A 484 24.66 12.43 6.82
C PHE A 484 25.49 12.64 8.08
N LEU A 485 26.32 13.68 8.12
CA LEU A 485 27.28 13.96 9.21
C LEU A 485 28.24 12.79 9.50
N ALA A 486 28.58 11.99 8.50
CA ALA A 486 29.57 10.92 8.63
C ALA A 486 30.99 11.49 8.73
N ASP A 487 31.85 10.83 9.52
CA ASP A 487 33.28 11.14 9.56
C ASP A 487 33.98 10.66 8.28
N ASP A 488 35.19 11.18 8.04
CA ASP A 488 35.94 10.90 6.80
C ASP A 488 36.25 9.41 6.64
N ARG A 489 36.47 8.69 7.75
CA ARG A 489 36.69 7.23 7.72
C ARG A 489 35.46 6.47 7.24
N CYS A 490 34.28 6.84 7.71
CA CYS A 490 33.02 6.25 7.27
C CYS A 490 32.77 6.52 5.79
N LYS A 491 32.99 7.76 5.33
CA LYS A 491 32.89 8.15 3.92
C LYS A 491 33.84 7.34 3.04
N GLU A 492 35.11 7.25 3.42
CA GLU A 492 36.12 6.48 2.69
C GLU A 492 35.76 4.99 2.61
N GLY A 493 35.35 4.38 3.74
CA GLY A 493 34.92 2.98 3.75
C GLY A 493 33.73 2.69 2.85
N ILE A 494 32.71 3.57 2.86
CA ILE A 494 31.54 3.46 1.97
C ILE A 494 31.95 3.65 0.50
N PHE A 495 32.79 4.65 0.21
CA PHE A 495 33.24 4.94 -1.15
C PHE A 495 34.06 3.78 -1.75
N MET A 496 34.93 3.16 -0.96
CA MET A 496 35.73 2.00 -1.39
C MET A 496 34.85 0.80 -1.78
N GLU A 497 33.76 0.56 -1.06
CA GLU A 497 32.81 -0.51 -1.41
C GLU A 497 31.92 -0.13 -2.60
N LEU A 498 31.55 1.15 -2.72
CA LEU A 498 30.68 1.63 -3.79
C LEU A 498 31.43 1.69 -5.12
N SER A 499 32.69 2.16 -5.15
CA SER A 499 33.49 2.53 -6.33
C SER A 499 32.93 3.72 -7.13
N ALA A 500 33.81 4.42 -7.87
CA ALA A 500 33.40 5.58 -8.65
C ALA A 500 32.55 5.17 -9.87
N SER A 501 32.92 4.06 -10.53
CA SER A 501 32.19 3.51 -11.67
C SER A 501 30.71 3.18 -11.37
N LEU A 502 30.43 2.50 -10.25
CA LEU A 502 29.06 2.19 -9.84
C LEU A 502 28.27 3.46 -9.52
N LEU A 503 28.86 4.39 -8.77
CA LEU A 503 28.18 5.64 -8.42
C LEU A 503 27.83 6.44 -9.69
N ALA A 504 28.76 6.50 -10.65
CA ALA A 504 28.52 7.10 -11.95
C ALA A 504 27.41 6.39 -12.74
N SER A 505 27.29 5.05 -12.66
CA SER A 505 26.16 4.33 -13.27
C SER A 505 24.82 4.64 -12.60
N LEU A 506 24.78 4.81 -11.28
CA LEU A 506 23.56 5.10 -10.52
C LEU A 506 23.06 6.53 -10.76
N ILE A 507 23.99 7.48 -10.96
CA ILE A 507 23.66 8.85 -11.37
C ILE A 507 22.99 8.86 -12.76
N ARG A 508 23.34 7.90 -13.62
CA ARG A 508 22.79 7.72 -14.98
C ARG A 508 21.72 6.62 -15.05
N ASP A 509 21.14 6.19 -13.93
CA ASP A 509 20.10 5.16 -13.91
C ASP A 509 18.87 5.61 -14.70
N ASP A 510 18.13 4.71 -15.34
CA ASP A 510 16.93 5.09 -16.12
C ASP A 510 15.79 5.61 -15.22
N ASP A 511 15.79 5.26 -13.92
CA ASP A 511 14.78 5.70 -12.96
C ASP A 511 15.14 7.06 -12.31
N PRO A 512 14.30 8.11 -12.48
CA PRO A 512 14.59 9.43 -11.93
C PRO A 512 14.71 9.50 -10.41
N PHE A 513 14.03 8.61 -9.66
CA PHE A 513 14.14 8.56 -8.21
C PHE A 513 15.48 7.96 -7.78
N VAL A 514 16.02 7.00 -8.55
CA VAL A 514 17.37 6.47 -8.33
C VAL A 514 18.40 7.56 -8.62
N GLN A 515 18.28 8.28 -9.73
CA GLN A 515 19.15 9.42 -10.07
C GLN A 515 19.17 10.48 -8.96
N GLU A 516 17.99 10.88 -8.47
CA GLU A 516 17.86 11.85 -7.37
C GLU A 516 18.60 11.38 -6.11
N GLN A 517 18.37 10.13 -5.68
CA GLN A 517 19.02 9.62 -4.48
C GLN A 517 20.52 9.39 -4.67
N ALA A 518 20.98 9.03 -5.87
CA ALA A 518 22.41 8.89 -6.20
C ALA A 518 23.13 10.25 -6.12
N LEU A 519 22.57 11.31 -6.70
CA LEU A 519 23.12 12.66 -6.60
C LEU A 519 23.10 13.18 -5.16
N ALA A 520 22.03 12.90 -4.41
CA ALA A 520 21.96 13.26 -3.00
C ALA A 520 22.98 12.48 -2.13
N LEU A 521 23.28 11.23 -2.50
CA LEU A 521 24.35 10.44 -1.88
C LEU A 521 25.72 11.07 -2.14
N VAL A 522 26.03 11.44 -3.40
CA VAL A 522 27.26 12.16 -3.77
C VAL A 522 27.37 13.47 -2.96
N ARG A 523 26.28 14.23 -2.90
CA ARG A 523 26.23 15.50 -2.17
C ARG A 523 26.68 15.33 -0.71
N ASN A 524 26.18 14.31 -0.02
CA ASN A 524 26.54 14.02 1.36
C ASN A 524 27.96 13.42 1.48
N LEU A 525 28.39 12.64 0.48
CA LEU A 525 29.74 12.06 0.44
C LEU A 525 30.81 13.16 0.42
N ILE A 526 30.61 14.20 -0.39
CA ILE A 526 31.58 15.29 -0.57
C ILE A 526 31.36 16.49 0.36
N ASP A 527 30.38 16.44 1.25
CA ASP A 527 30.09 17.54 2.17
C ASP A 527 31.21 17.71 3.22
N GLY A 528 31.60 18.94 3.53
CA GLY A 528 32.63 19.23 4.53
C GLY A 528 34.02 19.54 3.97
N CYS A 529 35.01 18.70 4.24
CA CYS A 529 36.43 18.97 3.96
C CYS A 529 36.84 18.72 2.50
N ILE A 530 37.95 19.34 2.07
CA ILE A 530 38.47 19.21 0.70
C ILE A 530 38.80 17.75 0.35
N SER A 531 39.32 16.95 1.29
CA SER A 531 39.61 15.52 1.03
C SER A 531 38.37 14.72 0.64
N SER A 532 37.18 15.09 1.14
CA SER A 532 35.93 14.47 0.71
C SER A 532 35.55 14.86 -0.73
N MET A 533 35.94 16.05 -1.20
CA MET A 533 35.64 16.50 -2.57
C MET A 533 36.43 15.69 -3.60
N GLU A 534 37.63 15.21 -3.27
CA GLU A 534 38.48 14.41 -4.16
C GLU A 534 37.79 13.12 -4.66
N PHE A 535 36.78 12.61 -3.95
CA PHE A 535 36.02 11.43 -4.38
C PHE A 535 35.36 11.61 -5.75
N VAL A 536 34.90 12.81 -6.12
CA VAL A 536 34.28 13.03 -7.44
C VAL A 536 35.29 13.08 -8.59
N PHE A 537 36.58 13.22 -8.27
CA PHE A 537 37.70 13.21 -9.22
C PHE A 537 38.36 11.83 -9.36
N ALA A 538 37.89 10.83 -8.60
CA ALA A 538 38.33 9.45 -8.75
C ALA A 538 38.07 8.92 -10.18
N GLU A 539 38.90 7.96 -10.63
CA GLU A 539 38.79 7.33 -11.94
C GLU A 539 38.68 8.36 -13.10
N ASN A 540 39.57 9.36 -13.09
CA ASN A 540 39.60 10.46 -14.07
C ASN A 540 38.33 11.34 -14.08
N GLY A 541 37.66 11.51 -12.93
CA GLY A 541 36.50 12.40 -12.82
C GLY A 541 35.19 11.81 -13.35
N ILE A 542 35.08 10.48 -13.45
CA ILE A 542 33.89 9.82 -14.01
C ILE A 542 32.58 10.18 -13.28
N ILE A 543 32.65 10.51 -11.99
CA ILE A 543 31.49 10.95 -11.21
C ILE A 543 31.11 12.38 -11.59
N LEU A 544 32.07 13.31 -11.64
CA LEU A 544 31.82 14.68 -12.04
C LEU A 544 31.23 14.75 -13.47
N ASP A 545 31.76 13.96 -14.39
CA ASP A 545 31.23 13.85 -15.75
C ASP A 545 29.79 13.30 -15.78
N ALA A 546 29.49 12.32 -14.93
CA ALA A 546 28.13 11.79 -14.80
C ALA A 546 27.15 12.86 -14.28
N VAL A 547 27.58 13.64 -13.28
CA VAL A 547 26.80 14.76 -12.72
C VAL A 547 26.52 15.80 -13.80
N GLY A 548 27.54 16.22 -14.56
CA GLY A 548 27.40 17.18 -15.65
C GLY A 548 26.39 16.75 -16.70
N LYS A 549 26.57 15.56 -17.27
CA LYS A 549 25.66 14.98 -18.28
C LYS A 549 24.21 14.88 -17.77
N GLN A 550 24.03 14.53 -16.50
CA GLN A 550 22.70 14.41 -15.92
C GLN A 550 22.04 15.77 -15.69
N LEU A 551 22.82 16.82 -15.38
CA LEU A 551 22.30 18.18 -15.27
C LEU A 551 21.92 18.78 -16.62
N GLU A 552 22.62 18.45 -17.70
CA GLU A 552 22.29 18.86 -19.06
C GLU A 552 20.94 18.30 -19.55
N SER A 553 20.64 17.07 -19.13
CA SER A 553 19.45 16.31 -19.54
C SER A 553 18.36 16.21 -18.46
N ALA A 554 18.50 16.95 -17.36
CA ALA A 554 17.61 16.85 -16.20
C ALA A 554 16.15 17.16 -16.56
N SER A 555 15.28 16.15 -16.46
CA SER A 555 13.84 16.27 -16.74
C SER A 555 13.01 16.66 -15.52
N LYS A 556 13.55 16.47 -14.31
CA LYS A 556 12.89 16.80 -13.03
C LYS A 556 13.72 17.81 -12.23
N ALA A 557 13.04 18.74 -11.56
CA ALA A 557 13.69 19.75 -10.74
C ALA A 557 14.50 19.12 -9.60
N GLU A 558 14.02 18.02 -9.01
CA GLU A 558 14.67 17.30 -7.91
C GLU A 558 16.08 16.83 -8.26
N ILE A 559 16.29 16.32 -9.48
CA ILE A 559 17.60 15.90 -9.99
C ILE A 559 18.52 17.13 -10.10
N GLY A 560 18.02 18.19 -10.73
CA GLY A 560 18.75 19.46 -10.86
C GLY A 560 19.15 20.05 -9.50
N ILE A 561 18.26 19.97 -8.51
CA ILE A 561 18.50 20.45 -7.15
C ILE A 561 19.69 19.69 -6.53
N GLN A 562 19.68 18.36 -6.57
CA GLN A 562 20.76 17.57 -5.98
C GLN A 562 22.08 17.78 -6.73
N GLY A 563 22.07 17.75 -8.07
CA GLY A 563 23.26 17.97 -8.87
C GLY A 563 23.86 19.36 -8.69
N MET A 564 23.04 20.42 -8.59
CA MET A 564 23.54 21.77 -8.30
C MET A 564 24.13 21.89 -6.90
N TYR A 565 23.59 21.17 -5.91
CA TYR A 565 24.23 21.12 -4.60
C TYR A 565 25.55 20.33 -4.61
N VAL A 566 25.69 19.29 -5.43
CA VAL A 566 26.99 18.63 -5.67
C VAL A 566 27.99 19.64 -6.23
N LEU A 567 27.64 20.35 -7.31
CA LEU A 567 28.50 21.39 -7.89
C LEU A 567 28.79 22.52 -6.90
N GLY A 568 27.82 22.92 -6.08
CA GLY A 568 28.00 23.92 -5.03
C GLY A 568 28.99 23.47 -3.94
N ASN A 569 28.95 22.20 -3.54
CA ASN A 569 29.90 21.64 -2.58
C ASN A 569 31.31 21.59 -3.17
N ILE A 570 31.48 21.13 -4.41
CA ILE A 570 32.77 21.16 -5.13
C ILE A 570 33.27 22.61 -5.25
N ALA A 571 32.40 23.55 -5.61
CA ALA A 571 32.74 24.96 -5.73
C ALA A 571 33.17 25.61 -4.42
N SER A 572 32.94 25.00 -3.26
CA SER A 572 33.44 25.50 -1.96
C SER A 572 34.92 25.16 -1.71
N GLY A 573 35.51 24.28 -2.53
CA GLY A 573 36.90 23.86 -2.45
C GLY A 573 37.91 24.89 -2.97
N ASN A 574 39.12 24.39 -3.30
CA ASN A 574 40.23 25.20 -3.82
C ASN A 574 40.05 25.59 -5.31
N GLU A 575 41.04 26.26 -5.89
CA GLU A 575 40.97 26.75 -7.27
C GLU A 575 40.76 25.65 -8.32
N PHE A 576 41.39 24.49 -8.15
CA PHE A 576 41.21 23.34 -9.05
C PHE A 576 39.73 22.89 -9.07
N HIS A 577 39.11 22.80 -7.90
CA HIS A 577 37.70 22.43 -7.75
C HIS A 577 36.77 23.46 -8.41
N LYS A 578 37.05 24.75 -8.21
CA LYS A 578 36.25 25.84 -8.78
C LYS A 578 36.33 25.86 -10.30
N GLU A 579 37.53 25.70 -10.88
CA GLU A 579 37.66 25.62 -12.34
C GLU A 579 37.00 24.36 -12.90
N ALA A 580 37.05 23.22 -12.20
CA ALA A 580 36.32 22.02 -12.60
C ALA A 580 34.79 22.27 -12.68
N VAL A 581 34.21 22.97 -11.71
CA VAL A 581 32.79 23.38 -11.76
C VAL A 581 32.55 24.39 -12.88
N MET A 582 33.47 25.33 -13.13
CA MET A 582 33.36 26.26 -14.26
C MET A 582 33.31 25.53 -15.60
N HIS A 583 34.09 24.45 -15.77
CA HIS A 583 34.04 23.63 -16.98
C HIS A 583 32.68 22.94 -17.20
N GLN A 584 31.96 22.60 -16.12
CA GLN A 584 30.61 22.05 -16.20
C GLN A 584 29.57 23.14 -16.52
N LEU A 585 29.69 24.32 -15.91
CA LEU A 585 28.70 25.40 -16.10
C LEU A 585 28.87 26.15 -17.42
N VAL A 586 30.12 26.29 -17.90
CA VAL A 586 30.49 27.05 -19.10
C VAL A 586 31.41 26.15 -19.94
N PRO A 587 30.86 25.15 -20.65
CA PRO A 587 31.65 24.29 -21.52
C PRO A 587 32.28 25.11 -22.65
N GLN A 588 33.49 24.72 -23.09
CA GLN A 588 34.29 25.48 -24.06
C GLN A 588 33.87 25.32 -25.53
N VAL A 589 32.73 24.68 -25.81
CA VAL A 589 32.32 24.39 -27.19
C VAL A 589 31.44 25.52 -27.72
N ASP A 590 31.77 26.01 -28.92
CA ASP A 590 31.12 27.11 -29.68
C ASP A 590 29.66 26.82 -30.13
N ASP A 591 28.95 25.90 -29.47
CA ASP A 591 27.61 25.52 -29.88
C ASP A 591 26.57 26.42 -29.20
N GLU A 592 25.47 26.74 -29.90
CA GLU A 592 24.36 27.60 -29.43
C GLU A 592 23.59 27.02 -28.22
N THR A 593 24.10 25.94 -27.61
CA THR A 593 23.53 25.27 -26.46
C THR A 593 23.66 26.15 -25.22
N LYS A 594 22.56 26.84 -24.88
CA LYS A 594 22.42 27.59 -23.64
C LYS A 594 22.77 26.71 -22.44
N SER A 595 23.73 27.17 -21.63
CA SER A 595 24.14 26.52 -20.38
C SER A 595 22.91 26.10 -19.54
N PHE A 596 22.90 24.86 -19.05
CA PHE A 596 21.79 24.31 -18.28
C PHE A 596 21.47 25.16 -17.04
N ILE A 597 22.46 25.85 -16.47
CA ILE A 597 22.26 26.69 -15.29
C ILE A 597 21.31 27.86 -15.59
N ILE A 598 21.27 28.40 -16.81
CA ILE A 598 20.32 29.45 -17.17
C ILE A 598 18.89 28.91 -17.11
N LYS A 599 18.66 27.69 -17.61
CA LYS A 599 17.35 27.02 -17.49
C LYS A 599 16.96 26.82 -16.02
N PHE A 600 17.92 26.48 -15.17
CA PHE A 600 17.67 26.29 -13.73
C PHE A 600 17.40 27.61 -13.00
N LEU A 601 18.11 28.69 -13.34
CA LEU A 601 17.85 30.04 -12.82
C LEU A 601 16.48 30.58 -13.24
N GLN A 602 15.94 30.10 -14.37
CA GLN A 602 14.61 30.44 -14.89
C GLN A 602 13.50 29.47 -14.44
N SER A 603 13.83 28.43 -13.67
CA SER A 603 12.86 27.43 -13.22
C SER A 603 11.80 28.03 -12.32
N ASP A 604 10.57 27.53 -12.38
CA ASP A 604 9.51 27.88 -11.42
C ASP A 604 9.80 27.35 -10.00
N ASP A 605 10.64 26.31 -9.86
CA ASP A 605 11.02 25.76 -8.55
C ASP A 605 12.10 26.62 -7.86
N SER A 606 11.68 27.31 -6.80
CA SER A 606 12.58 28.16 -6.02
C SER A 606 13.77 27.42 -5.40
N ARG A 607 13.64 26.12 -5.09
CA ARG A 607 14.74 25.31 -4.53
C ARG A 607 15.82 25.07 -5.58
N LEU A 608 15.43 24.88 -6.84
CA LEU A 608 16.36 24.72 -7.95
C LEU A 608 17.09 26.04 -8.23
N ARG A 609 16.36 27.16 -8.25
CA ARG A 609 16.96 28.49 -8.34
C ARG A 609 17.95 28.75 -7.21
N THR A 610 17.58 28.44 -5.97
CA THR A 610 18.47 28.55 -4.79
C THR A 610 19.77 27.77 -5.00
N ALA A 611 19.68 26.49 -5.38
CA ALA A 611 20.85 25.64 -5.56
C ALA A 611 21.76 26.16 -6.69
N ALA A 612 21.17 26.66 -7.78
CA ALA A 612 21.91 27.23 -8.90
C ALA A 612 22.67 28.50 -8.50
N VAL A 613 22.01 29.45 -7.83
CA VAL A 613 22.66 30.69 -7.36
C VAL A 613 23.71 30.37 -6.29
N TRP A 614 23.46 29.36 -5.43
CA TRP A 614 24.42 28.95 -4.40
C TRP A 614 25.76 28.47 -4.99
N ALA A 615 25.72 27.69 -6.08
CA ALA A 615 26.94 27.30 -6.78
C ALA A 615 27.71 28.53 -7.29
N VAL A 616 27.01 29.53 -7.83
CA VAL A 616 27.64 30.79 -8.30
C VAL A 616 28.26 31.57 -7.14
N VAL A 617 27.58 31.71 -6.00
CA VAL A 617 28.11 32.37 -4.79
C VAL A 617 29.47 31.78 -4.38
N ASN A 618 29.61 30.44 -4.44
CA ASN A 618 30.84 29.75 -4.07
C ASN A 618 31.98 29.94 -5.09
N LEU A 619 31.64 30.18 -6.36
CA LEU A 619 32.60 30.46 -7.44
C LEU A 619 33.10 31.90 -7.42
N THR A 620 32.25 32.86 -7.00
CA THR A 620 32.53 34.30 -7.11
C THR A 620 32.97 34.95 -5.79
N PHE A 621 33.29 34.15 -4.76
CA PHE A 621 33.73 34.67 -3.47
C PHE A 621 35.01 35.54 -3.61
N PRO A 622 35.00 36.83 -3.24
CA PRO A 622 36.05 37.77 -3.64
C PRO A 622 37.46 37.45 -3.13
N SER A 623 37.55 36.83 -1.96
CA SER A 623 38.85 36.46 -1.36
C SER A 623 39.50 35.25 -2.02
N CYS A 624 38.80 34.54 -2.92
CA CYS A 624 39.36 33.39 -3.61
C CYS A 624 40.23 33.84 -4.82
N PRO A 625 41.40 33.20 -5.04
CA PRO A 625 42.13 33.37 -6.30
C PRO A 625 41.22 33.13 -7.51
N GLY A 626 41.48 33.81 -8.64
CA GLY A 626 40.74 33.58 -9.88
C GLY A 626 39.26 34.03 -9.90
N ALA A 627 38.71 34.54 -8.78
CA ALA A 627 37.29 34.92 -8.68
C ALA A 627 36.86 35.95 -9.75
N PHE A 628 37.71 36.94 -10.01
CA PHE A 628 37.48 37.93 -11.07
C PHE A 628 37.33 37.27 -12.45
N ASN A 629 38.26 36.39 -12.83
CA ASN A 629 38.24 35.72 -14.13
C ASN A 629 37.01 34.83 -14.29
N ARG A 630 36.63 34.11 -13.23
CA ARG A 630 35.39 33.33 -13.21
C ARG A 630 34.16 34.19 -13.38
N LEU A 631 34.08 35.32 -12.67
CA LEU A 631 32.96 36.25 -12.79
C LEU A 631 32.82 36.80 -14.22
N VAL A 632 33.94 37.14 -14.88
CA VAL A 632 33.95 37.55 -16.30
C VAL A 632 33.43 36.42 -17.20
N LYS A 633 33.90 35.18 -17.02
CA LYS A 633 33.40 34.01 -17.77
C LYS A 633 31.89 33.80 -17.57
N LEU A 634 31.41 33.84 -16.32
CA LEU A 634 29.99 33.68 -15.98
C LEU A 634 29.13 34.81 -16.58
N ARG A 635 29.66 36.04 -16.61
CA ARG A 635 28.99 37.18 -17.26
C ARG A 635 28.89 36.98 -18.76
N ASN A 636 29.98 36.61 -19.42
CA ASN A 636 30.03 36.38 -20.86
C ASN A 636 29.09 35.23 -21.27
N ALA A 637 28.93 34.23 -20.41
CA ALA A 637 27.97 33.15 -20.57
C ALA A 637 26.50 33.54 -20.31
N GLY A 638 26.20 34.80 -19.95
CA GLY A 638 24.84 35.27 -19.68
C GLY A 638 24.27 34.91 -18.30
N ILE A 639 25.06 34.26 -17.43
CA ILE A 639 24.62 33.80 -16.10
C ILE A 639 24.44 34.98 -15.14
N VAL A 640 25.42 35.90 -15.08
CA VAL A 640 25.34 37.10 -14.22
C VAL A 640 24.18 38.03 -14.62
N PRO A 641 23.96 38.34 -15.92
CA PRO A 641 22.76 39.05 -16.36
C PRO A 641 21.44 38.39 -15.93
N GLN A 642 21.33 37.06 -16.04
CA GLN A 642 20.15 36.34 -15.57
C GLN A 642 19.96 36.47 -14.05
N ILE A 643 21.03 36.36 -13.25
CA ILE A 643 21.00 36.58 -11.81
C ILE A 643 20.52 37.99 -11.47
N ARG A 644 20.94 39.02 -12.23
CA ARG A 644 20.49 40.40 -12.03
C ARG A 644 18.97 40.54 -12.21
N ASN A 645 18.40 39.85 -13.20
CA ASN A 645 16.94 39.81 -13.41
C ASN A 645 16.18 39.19 -12.23
N MET A 646 16.86 38.43 -11.37
CA MET A 646 16.30 37.75 -10.20
C MET A 646 16.44 38.57 -8.90
N VAL A 647 16.87 39.84 -8.94
CA VAL A 647 17.06 40.67 -7.72
C VAL A 647 15.77 40.84 -6.90
N ASN A 648 14.62 40.68 -7.56
CA ASN A 648 13.28 40.74 -6.98
C ASN A 648 12.58 39.37 -6.95
N ASP A 649 13.35 38.27 -6.94
CA ASP A 649 12.78 36.91 -6.84
C ASP A 649 11.79 36.81 -5.65
N PRO A 650 10.61 36.17 -5.84
CA PRO A 650 9.63 36.01 -4.77
C PRO A 650 10.14 35.15 -3.61
N CYS A 651 11.09 34.25 -3.84
CA CYS A 651 11.70 33.46 -2.79
C CYS A 651 12.80 34.26 -2.08
N LEU A 652 12.65 34.46 -0.76
CA LEU A 652 13.61 35.21 0.05
C LEU A 652 15.02 34.59 0.03
N ASP A 653 15.10 33.26 -0.01
CA ASP A 653 16.36 32.54 0.00
C ASP A 653 17.16 32.72 -1.31
N VAL A 654 16.45 32.73 -2.44
CA VAL A 654 16.99 33.07 -3.76
C VAL A 654 17.42 34.53 -3.78
N LYS A 655 16.53 35.44 -3.37
CA LYS A 655 16.78 36.88 -3.33
C LYS A 655 18.02 37.25 -2.52
N LEU A 656 18.20 36.60 -1.36
CA LEU A 656 19.38 36.78 -0.51
C LEU A 656 20.66 36.41 -1.27
N ARG A 657 20.70 35.21 -1.87
CA ARG A 657 21.87 34.72 -2.61
C ARG A 657 22.16 35.53 -3.86
N VAL A 658 21.12 35.95 -4.59
CA VAL A 658 21.27 36.85 -5.75
C VAL A 658 21.97 38.13 -5.33
N ARG A 659 21.52 38.76 -4.23
CA ARG A 659 22.18 39.96 -3.69
C ARG A 659 23.61 39.68 -3.24
N THR A 660 23.88 38.49 -2.70
CA THR A 660 25.26 38.08 -2.38
C THR A 660 26.13 38.06 -3.64
N VAL A 661 25.71 37.40 -4.73
CA VAL A 661 26.48 37.37 -5.99
C VAL A 661 26.72 38.78 -6.53
N LEU A 662 25.68 39.63 -6.56
CA LEU A 662 25.82 41.01 -7.06
C LEU A 662 26.75 41.85 -6.17
N SER A 663 26.67 41.69 -4.84
CA SER A 663 27.58 42.36 -3.91
C SER A 663 29.02 41.89 -4.09
N GLN A 664 29.25 40.60 -4.34
CA GLN A 664 30.58 40.07 -4.66
C GLN A 664 31.10 40.66 -5.97
N ALA A 665 30.25 40.79 -6.99
CA ALA A 665 30.62 41.38 -8.27
C ALA A 665 31.03 42.85 -8.16
N MET A 666 30.34 43.64 -7.33
CA MET A 666 30.67 45.05 -7.08
C MET A 666 32.07 45.24 -6.48
N THR A 667 32.60 44.26 -5.74
CA THR A 667 33.98 44.34 -5.20
C THR A 667 35.05 44.42 -6.28
N PHE A 668 34.71 44.04 -7.52
CA PHE A 668 35.59 44.06 -8.68
C PHE A 668 35.30 45.22 -9.67
N GLY A 669 34.35 46.11 -9.34
CA GLY A 669 33.99 47.30 -10.11
C GLY A 669 32.59 47.25 -10.74
N ASP A 670 31.94 48.43 -10.84
CA ASP A 670 30.54 48.60 -11.29
C ASP A 670 30.28 48.10 -12.71
N GLY A 671 31.31 48.07 -13.56
CA GLY A 671 31.20 47.61 -14.95
C GLY A 671 30.99 46.10 -15.11
N ILE A 672 31.09 45.33 -14.02
CA ILE A 672 31.01 43.85 -13.98
C ILE A 672 29.76 43.37 -13.22
N ALA A 673 29.27 44.16 -12.26
CA ALA A 673 28.07 43.91 -11.46
C ALA A 673 26.78 44.00 -12.28
#